data_AF-M5S0U9-F1
#
_entry.id   AF-M5S0U9-F1
#
_cell.length_a   1.000
_cell.length_b   1.000
_cell.length_c   1.000
_cell.angle_alpha   90.00
_cell.angle_beta   90.00
_cell.angle_gamma   90.00
#
_symmetry.space_group_name_H-M   'P 1'
#
loop_
_entity.id
_entity.type
_entity.pdbx_description
1 polymer ?
#
loop_
_entity_poly.entity_id
_entity_poly.type
_entity_poly.pdbx_seq_one_letter_code
_entity_poly.pdbx_strand_id
1 'polypeptide(L)'
;MTAPIRSERAAESNVQPEEHRNPSLAPKPFLNSRPRPSAVRYCRSPFLQREQIMTNQNQNPKSISKTPPVAGLPSDDALRELAKTYLAEQHRHFPEYHSCGLLPELNDASFAAMASQFAEAYQSGSVRSFAPTSQATKHVSVAACYVRYSDTNSNTRSLDQQLINVLKKAERDGAFVPWQYVFADAAITATTTARPGYQMLRNLIGSVENTPSVIIVDELDRLHRDQAESLLFVRLVKSRNRRLVTADNFDSSDEFAKITHAMTSLNSEMQIDQLTKKVYRGMADAFKNGKHVSAPPTGYKLVERKDAEGNVIINSNSKVERKVVIDDEAAEVIRRIFKMYAEEKLSPAKIAKVLDGESALEGSRWGQSSVTQMLKNEKYIGRWTWKKTTRVQDPVTGKQRSVPVPEEERLVVEFPERRIVPQELWEAAVSRMAEVSRDTNPPKGQRKTSRQEAYPTMLFDLWCEKCDAPLRRFRSVGDYVQMSCPHGKDGLRGCDLKSSKSLRIIEECLLTPIKQQLFADGYAERLCSEANKFLAEEASKPPVDTKKIERKVASLTAKLKRNGQRLSSLDEGVAADSLFESIQIDQNALTDLKARLALTTKANFRPEPLDAETIQEFLANLRELLHDDIVKAHGVLSKMVGQVRVSLGEKQGRTHTWRAKLNLNSIPALVEIGKQRDCPTTHSLEFLRVCSWTTDDQQRVTIVDIPNYQRIAADAIKMYRAGSPVNRIAVALKSDPSTVKKAIEWAANNDTSFIPPADFSVRRKLANNKTTKIGPEVVRLRNEGLTFEEIAERLDTTGGTASRAYKQYNANANLAAVEKGERLDTGKNKRKIPEEKINQIRDLLIEGKLSKRAIAREVGVSAWTVRNEAKRVAAEKASAPAPSQSHA
;
A
#
# COMPACT_ATOMS: atom_id res chain seq x y z
N MET A 1 -59.01 -5.69 23.59
CA MET A 1 -59.17 -6.91 24.42
C MET A 1 -57.79 -7.51 24.68
N THR A 2 -57.67 -8.31 25.74
CA THR A 2 -56.55 -9.24 26.07
C THR A 2 -55.11 -8.67 26.07
N ALA A 3 -54.59 -8.53 27.29
CA ALA A 3 -53.24 -8.12 27.68
C ALA A 3 -52.15 -9.19 27.44
N PRO A 4 -50.85 -8.87 27.59
CA PRO A 4 -49.72 -9.81 27.50
C PRO A 4 -49.35 -10.46 28.85
N ILE A 5 -48.46 -11.47 28.82
CA ILE A 5 -47.74 -12.11 29.94
C ILE A 5 -46.52 -12.85 29.32
N ARG A 6 -45.26 -12.83 29.81
CA ARG A 6 -44.67 -13.27 31.12
C ARG A 6 -44.74 -14.80 31.33
N SER A 7 -43.92 -15.48 32.16
CA SER A 7 -42.55 -15.25 32.66
C SER A 7 -42.07 -16.49 33.47
N GLU A 8 -40.76 -16.80 33.40
CA GLU A 8 -39.95 -17.47 34.46
C GLU A 8 -40.21 -18.94 34.90
N ARG A 9 -39.19 -19.45 35.61
CA ARG A 9 -39.08 -20.69 36.44
C ARG A 9 -38.81 -21.98 35.66
N ALA A 10 -37.70 -22.72 35.83
CA ALA A 10 -36.78 -23.00 36.95
C ALA A 10 -37.25 -24.10 37.93
N ALA A 11 -36.43 -25.14 38.06
CA ALA A 11 -36.49 -26.24 39.03
C ALA A 11 -35.07 -26.80 39.24
N GLU A 12 -34.79 -27.41 40.39
CA GLU A 12 -33.43 -27.70 40.89
C GLU A 12 -33.19 -29.21 41.11
N SER A 13 -31.94 -29.68 40.95
CA SER A 13 -31.36 -30.84 41.67
C SER A 13 -29.89 -31.10 41.22
N ASN A 14 -29.02 -31.80 41.97
CA ASN A 14 -28.71 -31.79 43.41
C ASN A 14 -27.32 -32.50 43.61
N VAL A 15 -26.65 -32.34 44.77
CA VAL A 15 -25.47 -33.12 45.29
C VAL A 15 -24.25 -33.25 44.33
N GLN A 16 -23.14 -32.51 44.49
CA GLN A 16 -22.01 -32.65 45.44
C GLN A 16 -21.03 -33.86 45.20
N PRO A 17 -19.73 -33.76 45.58
CA PRO A 17 -18.63 -34.50 44.92
C PRO A 17 -17.68 -35.30 45.87
N GLU A 18 -16.62 -35.88 45.31
CA GLU A 18 -15.35 -36.25 45.99
C GLU A 18 -14.17 -36.04 44.98
N GLU A 19 -13.08 -35.34 45.32
CA GLU A 19 -11.79 -35.85 45.88
C GLU A 19 -10.90 -36.62 44.84
N HIS A 20 -9.55 -36.57 44.77
CA HIS A 20 -8.46 -36.04 45.65
C HIS A 20 -7.05 -36.12 44.96
N ARG A 21 -5.81 -35.87 45.50
CA ARG A 21 -5.23 -35.30 46.76
C ARG A 21 -3.75 -34.81 46.52
N ASN A 22 -3.42 -33.50 46.64
CA ASN A 22 -2.08 -32.93 47.00
C ASN A 22 -0.81 -33.20 46.13
N PRO A 23 0.40 -32.65 46.49
CA PRO A 23 0.79 -31.46 47.28
C PRO A 23 1.60 -30.42 46.45
N SER A 24 1.72 -29.10 46.73
CA SER A 24 2.06 -28.33 47.96
C SER A 24 3.55 -28.34 48.37
N LEU A 25 4.27 -27.19 48.23
CA LEU A 25 5.10 -26.57 49.29
C LEU A 25 5.64 -25.16 48.92
N ALA A 26 5.65 -24.28 49.92
CA ALA A 26 5.83 -22.81 49.90
C ALA A 26 7.29 -22.37 50.24
N PRO A 27 7.65 -21.14 50.71
CA PRO A 27 7.05 -19.77 50.61
C PRO A 27 8.02 -18.53 50.48
N LYS A 28 7.53 -17.38 49.94
CA LYS A 28 7.76 -15.95 50.40
C LYS A 28 9.20 -15.32 50.38
N PRO A 29 9.39 -13.99 50.66
CA PRO A 29 8.67 -12.76 50.24
C PRO A 29 9.56 -11.53 49.84
N PHE A 30 8.95 -10.35 49.60
CA PHE A 30 9.51 -8.97 49.50
C PHE A 30 10.31 -8.59 48.21
N LEU A 31 10.39 -7.32 47.74
CA LEU A 31 9.85 -6.02 48.21
C LEU A 31 9.52 -5.05 47.03
N ASN A 32 8.83 -3.94 47.33
CA ASN A 32 8.21 -2.93 46.45
C ASN A 32 9.02 -2.33 45.27
N SER A 33 8.33 -2.08 44.15
CA SER A 33 8.42 -0.79 43.43
C SER A 33 7.12 -0.50 42.62
N ARG A 34 6.84 0.78 42.32
CA ARG A 34 5.52 1.25 41.81
C ARG A 34 5.37 1.11 40.28
N PRO A 35 4.16 0.79 39.75
CA PRO A 35 3.89 0.91 38.32
C PRO A 35 3.87 2.39 37.87
N ARG A 36 4.42 2.67 36.67
CA ARG A 36 4.26 3.98 36.00
C ARG A 36 3.06 3.92 35.03
N PRO A 37 2.23 4.97 34.92
CA PRO A 37 1.03 4.96 34.08
C PRO A 37 1.35 4.95 32.58
N SER A 38 0.48 4.29 31.82
CA SER A 38 0.59 4.10 30.37
C SER A 38 0.17 5.35 29.58
N ALA A 39 1.15 6.14 29.14
CA ALA A 39 0.92 7.29 28.28
C ALA A 39 0.56 6.89 26.83
N VAL A 40 -0.73 6.74 26.54
CA VAL A 40 -1.25 6.60 25.16
C VAL A 40 -0.86 7.85 24.35
N ARG A 41 -0.08 7.68 23.28
CA ARG A 41 0.28 8.76 22.35
C ARG A 41 -0.05 8.39 20.91
N TYR A 42 -1.00 9.12 20.33
CA TYR A 42 -1.32 9.06 18.91
C TYR A 42 -0.17 9.66 18.06
N CYS A 43 0.45 8.85 17.20
CA CYS A 43 1.34 9.35 16.16
C CYS A 43 0.53 9.89 14.97
N ARG A 44 0.18 11.18 15.00
CA ARG A 44 -0.35 11.89 13.82
C ARG A 44 0.78 12.26 12.85
N SER A 45 0.45 12.31 11.55
CA SER A 45 1.37 12.73 10.48
C SER A 45 1.70 14.24 10.60
N PRO A 46 2.97 14.67 10.44
CA PRO A 46 3.35 16.06 10.59
C PRO A 46 3.25 16.85 9.28
N PHE A 47 2.15 17.57 9.05
CA PHE A 47 2.13 18.83 8.26
C PHE A 47 0.82 19.59 8.45
N LEU A 48 0.73 20.42 9.51
CA LEU A 48 0.02 21.71 9.58
C LEU A 48 0.12 22.32 11.00
N GLN A 49 0.28 23.65 11.05
CA GLN A 49 0.16 24.58 12.20
C GLN A 49 1.01 24.37 13.48
N ARG A 50 1.60 25.48 13.98
CA ARG A 50 2.16 25.68 15.33
C ARG A 50 2.21 27.19 15.65
N GLU A 51 2.50 27.53 16.92
CA GLU A 51 2.48 28.87 17.57
C GLU A 51 1.07 29.41 17.89
N GLN A 52 0.75 29.95 19.08
CA GLN A 52 1.46 30.19 20.37
C GLN A 52 0.56 29.70 21.55
N ILE A 53 0.99 29.16 22.70
CA ILE A 53 1.94 29.55 23.78
C ILE A 53 1.29 30.39 24.92
N MET A 54 1.15 29.72 26.09
CA MET A 54 1.05 30.20 27.49
C MET A 54 0.03 31.28 27.92
N THR A 55 -0.83 30.93 28.90
CA THR A 55 -0.67 31.39 30.32
C THR A 55 -1.60 30.65 31.30
N ASN A 56 -1.32 30.82 32.60
CA ASN A 56 -2.09 30.48 33.80
C ASN A 56 -2.37 29.01 34.21
N GLN A 57 -2.10 28.77 35.49
CA GLN A 57 -2.59 27.67 36.30
C GLN A 57 -3.93 28.09 36.93
N ASN A 58 -4.95 27.24 36.98
CA ASN A 58 -5.37 26.59 38.24
C ASN A 58 -6.53 25.58 38.05
N GLN A 59 -6.76 24.77 39.10
CA GLN A 59 -7.99 24.03 39.44
C GLN A 59 -8.67 23.13 38.37
N ASN A 60 -8.71 21.83 38.68
CA ASN A 60 -9.51 20.81 37.99
C ASN A 60 -10.84 20.59 38.73
N PRO A 61 -11.99 20.76 38.05
CA PRO A 61 -13.22 20.06 38.43
C PRO A 61 -13.83 19.25 37.27
N LYS A 62 -13.92 17.92 37.49
CA LYS A 62 -14.85 16.95 36.86
C LYS A 62 -14.70 16.72 35.34
N SER A 63 -14.38 15.48 35.00
CA SER A 63 -14.38 14.97 33.63
C SER A 63 -15.81 14.91 33.03
N ILE A 64 -16.05 15.68 31.99
CA ILE A 64 -17.15 15.45 31.02
C ILE A 64 -16.50 14.95 29.73
N SER A 65 -17.03 13.86 29.16
CA SER A 65 -16.50 13.24 27.94
C SER A 65 -16.82 14.10 26.71
N LYS A 66 -15.86 14.95 26.28
CA LYS A 66 -16.01 15.69 25.01
C LYS A 66 -15.88 14.73 23.83
N THR A 67 -16.98 14.59 23.08
CA THR A 67 -17.04 13.99 21.73
C THR A 67 -15.98 14.62 20.83
N PRO A 68 -15.33 13.86 19.92
CA PRO A 68 -14.39 14.46 18.95
C PRO A 68 -15.08 15.55 18.13
N PRO A 69 -14.44 16.71 17.89
CA PRO A 69 -15.07 17.84 17.21
C PRO A 69 -15.43 17.49 15.76
N VAL A 70 -16.70 17.69 15.40
CA VAL A 70 -17.17 17.52 14.02
C VAL A 70 -16.67 18.69 13.17
N ALA A 71 -16.15 18.38 11.98
CA ALA A 71 -15.60 19.39 11.09
C ALA A 71 -16.66 20.44 10.70
N GLY A 72 -16.31 21.72 10.85
CA GLY A 72 -17.19 22.85 10.55
C GLY A 72 -18.14 23.28 11.66
N LEU A 73 -18.31 22.50 12.73
CA LEU A 73 -19.14 22.88 13.87
C LEU A 73 -18.43 24.02 14.65
N PRO A 74 -19.08 25.19 14.88
CA PRO A 74 -18.53 26.22 15.78
C PRO A 74 -18.36 25.68 17.21
N SER A 75 -17.49 26.29 18.02
CA SER A 75 -17.30 25.89 19.41
C SER A 75 -18.54 26.14 20.28
N ASP A 76 -18.67 25.41 21.38
CA ASP A 76 -19.76 25.54 22.36
C ASP A 76 -20.03 27.02 22.74
N ASP A 77 -18.96 27.80 22.95
CA ASP A 77 -19.01 29.23 23.29
C ASP A 77 -19.45 30.11 22.11
N ALA A 78 -18.99 29.79 20.89
CA ALA A 78 -19.39 30.50 19.68
C ALA A 78 -20.86 30.22 19.32
N LEU A 79 -21.37 29.00 19.57
CA LEU A 79 -22.78 28.69 19.42
C LEU A 79 -23.67 29.42 20.43
N ARG A 80 -23.17 29.64 21.66
CA ARG A 80 -23.88 30.42 22.69
C ARG A 80 -23.98 31.90 22.32
N GLU A 81 -22.87 32.53 21.90
CA GLU A 81 -22.91 33.93 21.44
C GLU A 81 -23.71 34.10 20.14
N LEU A 82 -23.69 33.12 19.22
CA LEU A 82 -24.52 33.11 18.02
C LEU A 82 -26.02 33.00 18.36
N ALA A 83 -26.40 32.12 19.29
CA ALA A 83 -27.79 31.96 19.74
C ALA A 83 -28.32 33.21 20.48
N LYS A 84 -27.47 33.81 21.31
CA LYS A 84 -27.72 35.07 22.03
C LYS A 84 -27.87 36.25 21.07
N THR A 85 -26.99 36.35 20.07
CA THR A 85 -27.07 37.35 18.99
C THR A 85 -28.36 37.17 18.18
N TYR A 86 -28.66 35.95 17.73
CA TYR A 86 -29.92 35.63 17.06
C TYR A 86 -31.13 36.09 17.87
N LEU A 87 -31.21 35.70 19.15
CA LEU A 87 -32.40 35.92 19.95
C LEU A 87 -32.59 37.40 20.28
N ALA A 88 -31.49 38.14 20.51
CA ALA A 88 -31.51 39.58 20.77
C ALA A 88 -31.83 40.44 19.54
N GLU A 89 -31.50 40.00 18.33
CA GLU A 89 -32.00 40.65 17.10
C GLU A 89 -33.47 40.26 16.85
N GLN A 90 -33.84 38.98 16.94
CA GLN A 90 -35.21 38.52 16.65
C GLN A 90 -36.26 39.08 17.62
N HIS A 91 -35.96 39.21 18.92
CA HIS A 91 -36.85 39.91 19.88
C HIS A 91 -37.05 41.39 19.54
N ARG A 92 -36.08 42.02 18.86
CA ARG A 92 -36.19 43.43 18.43
C ARG A 92 -36.99 43.58 17.14
N HIS A 93 -36.83 42.64 16.22
CA HIS A 93 -37.51 42.62 14.92
C HIS A 93 -38.97 42.13 15.01
N PHE A 94 -39.25 41.17 15.90
CA PHE A 94 -40.56 40.53 16.06
C PHE A 94 -40.91 40.31 17.54
N PRO A 95 -41.04 41.38 18.36
CA PRO A 95 -41.36 41.25 19.79
C PRO A 95 -42.69 40.51 20.05
N GLU A 96 -43.65 40.57 19.11
CA GLU A 96 -44.91 39.81 19.20
C GLU A 96 -44.69 38.28 19.28
N TYR A 97 -43.60 37.76 18.70
CA TYR A 97 -43.33 36.33 18.61
C TYR A 97 -42.86 35.69 19.91
N HIS A 98 -42.44 36.48 20.91
CA HIS A 98 -42.29 35.98 22.27
C HIS A 98 -43.65 35.61 22.88
N SER A 99 -44.66 36.46 22.73
CA SER A 99 -46.01 36.20 23.28
C SER A 99 -46.75 35.04 22.60
N CYS A 100 -46.41 34.73 21.34
CA CYS A 100 -46.90 33.56 20.61
C CYS A 100 -46.05 32.28 20.83
N GLY A 101 -45.06 32.30 21.73
CA GLY A 101 -44.19 31.14 22.01
C GLY A 101 -43.24 30.73 20.88
N LEU A 102 -43.03 31.60 19.88
CA LEU A 102 -42.13 31.36 18.74
C LEU A 102 -40.68 31.79 19.02
N LEU A 103 -40.47 32.66 20.02
CA LEU A 103 -39.16 33.05 20.54
C LEU A 103 -39.04 32.68 22.02
N PRO A 104 -37.99 31.97 22.45
CA PRO A 104 -37.67 31.77 23.87
C PRO A 104 -37.34 33.08 24.61
N GLU A 105 -37.29 33.03 25.94
CA GLU A 105 -36.82 34.13 26.78
C GLU A 105 -35.32 34.47 26.53
N LEU A 106 -34.95 35.73 26.74
CA LEU A 106 -33.56 36.21 26.67
C LEU A 106 -32.77 35.83 27.95
N ASN A 107 -32.56 34.53 28.17
CA ASN A 107 -31.85 34.00 29.34
C ASN A 107 -30.80 32.92 28.97
N ASP A 108 -29.83 32.69 29.86
CA ASP A 108 -28.70 31.76 29.63
C ASP A 108 -29.13 30.29 29.43
N ALA A 109 -30.26 29.90 30.00
CA ALA A 109 -30.84 28.57 29.79
C ALA A 109 -31.31 28.40 28.34
N SER A 110 -31.95 29.42 27.78
CA SER A 110 -32.40 29.45 26.38
C SER A 110 -31.22 29.49 25.42
N PHE A 111 -30.21 30.34 25.67
CA PHE A 111 -28.97 30.34 24.86
C PHE A 111 -28.27 28.97 24.88
N ALA A 112 -28.22 28.31 26.03
CA ALA A 112 -27.65 26.96 26.17
C ALA A 112 -28.44 25.87 25.42
N ALA A 113 -29.78 25.91 25.51
CA ALA A 113 -30.67 24.98 24.82
C ALA A 113 -30.59 25.15 23.30
N MET A 114 -30.58 26.39 22.81
CA MET A 114 -30.46 26.73 21.40
C MET A 114 -29.11 26.32 20.81
N ALA A 115 -28.00 26.54 21.55
CA ALA A 115 -26.67 26.08 21.15
C ALA A 115 -26.60 24.54 21.07
N SER A 116 -27.17 23.83 22.05
CA SER A 116 -27.27 22.36 22.02
C SER A 116 -28.11 21.85 20.84
N GLN A 117 -29.26 22.48 20.58
CA GLN A 117 -30.14 22.14 19.45
C GLN A 117 -29.43 22.31 18.10
N PHE A 118 -28.64 23.38 17.93
CA PHE A 118 -27.82 23.59 16.74
C PHE A 118 -26.79 22.46 16.59
N ALA A 119 -26.07 22.13 17.68
CA ALA A 119 -25.07 21.07 17.66
C ALA A 119 -25.68 19.68 17.34
N GLU A 120 -26.84 19.34 17.89
CA GLU A 120 -27.59 18.11 17.55
C GLU A 120 -27.97 18.07 16.06
N ALA A 121 -28.56 19.15 15.53
CA ALA A 121 -28.98 19.23 14.14
C ALA A 121 -27.77 19.11 13.19
N TYR A 122 -26.67 19.77 13.51
CA TYR A 122 -25.43 19.73 12.74
C TYR A 122 -24.75 18.35 12.76
N GLN A 123 -24.72 17.68 13.91
CA GLN A 123 -24.15 16.33 14.05
C GLN A 123 -25.00 15.25 13.35
N SER A 124 -26.33 15.40 13.36
CA SER A 124 -27.27 14.49 12.72
C SER A 124 -27.55 14.80 11.24
N GLY A 125 -27.08 15.95 10.73
CA GLY A 125 -27.40 16.48 9.40
C GLY A 125 -28.90 16.74 9.18
N SER A 126 -29.70 16.73 10.25
CA SER A 126 -31.16 16.64 10.20
C SER A 126 -31.81 17.95 10.63
N VAL A 127 -32.45 18.62 9.66
CA VAL A 127 -33.18 19.87 9.89
C VAL A 127 -34.60 19.54 10.35
N ARG A 128 -35.02 20.08 11.50
CA ARG A 128 -36.41 19.98 11.97
C ARG A 128 -37.28 20.95 11.15
N SER A 129 -38.52 20.56 10.82
CA SER A 129 -39.45 21.42 10.07
C SER A 129 -40.08 22.47 11.00
N PHE A 130 -40.10 23.73 10.54
CA PHE A 130 -40.77 24.81 11.23
C PHE A 130 -42.23 24.91 10.75
N ALA A 131 -43.17 24.56 11.62
CA ALA A 131 -44.58 24.84 11.42
C ALA A 131 -44.93 26.18 12.10
N PRO A 132 -45.45 27.20 11.38
CA PRO A 132 -45.90 28.43 12.01
C PRO A 132 -47.16 28.18 12.84
N THR A 133 -47.14 28.58 14.11
CA THR A 133 -48.29 28.49 15.02
C THR A 133 -49.46 29.32 14.49
N SER A 134 -50.69 28.79 14.56
CA SER A 134 -51.94 29.44 14.14
C SER A 134 -52.31 30.72 14.91
N GLN A 135 -51.46 31.16 15.85
CA GLN A 135 -51.60 32.39 16.63
C GLN A 135 -50.75 33.56 16.09
N ALA A 136 -49.89 33.34 15.09
CA ALA A 136 -49.10 34.40 14.48
C ALA A 136 -49.99 35.37 13.66
N THR A 137 -50.09 36.62 14.09
CA THR A 137 -51.10 37.60 13.62
C THR A 137 -50.81 38.28 12.27
N LYS A 138 -49.79 37.84 11.53
CA LYS A 138 -49.41 38.34 10.20
C LYS A 138 -48.95 37.19 9.31
N HIS A 139 -49.24 37.29 8.00
CA HIS A 139 -48.58 36.48 6.95
C HIS A 139 -47.11 36.93 6.76
N VAL A 140 -46.26 36.64 7.73
CA VAL A 140 -44.80 36.88 7.63
C VAL A 140 -44.16 35.75 6.82
N SER A 141 -43.28 36.09 5.90
CA SER A 141 -42.58 35.10 5.09
C SER A 141 -41.53 34.35 5.93
N VAL A 142 -41.24 33.10 5.60
CA VAL A 142 -40.26 32.29 6.36
C VAL A 142 -38.95 32.21 5.59
N ALA A 143 -37.86 32.61 6.23
CA ALA A 143 -36.52 32.62 5.67
C ALA A 143 -35.58 31.60 6.34
N ALA A 144 -34.52 31.23 5.62
CA ALA A 144 -33.32 30.60 6.18
C ALA A 144 -32.11 31.50 5.96
N CYS A 145 -31.08 31.35 6.80
CA CYS A 145 -29.81 32.05 6.62
C CYS A 145 -28.59 31.14 6.63
N TYR A 146 -27.52 31.60 5.97
CA TYR A 146 -26.21 30.95 6.00
C TYR A 146 -25.08 31.95 6.23
N VAL A 147 -24.21 31.64 7.20
CA VAL A 147 -23.06 32.45 7.61
C VAL A 147 -21.79 31.58 7.72
N ARG A 148 -20.59 32.12 7.45
CA ARG A 148 -19.36 31.30 7.54
C ARG A 148 -18.09 32.09 7.84
N TYR A 149 -17.08 31.42 8.40
CA TYR A 149 -15.71 31.93 8.45
C TYR A 149 -14.69 30.87 8.02
N SER A 150 -13.58 31.31 7.43
CA SER A 150 -12.68 30.44 6.65
C SER A 150 -11.34 30.10 7.31
N ASP A 151 -11.08 30.55 8.53
CA ASP A 151 -9.79 30.35 9.21
C ASP A 151 -9.96 30.11 10.72
N THR A 152 -9.20 29.17 11.28
CA THR A 152 -9.14 28.88 12.73
C THR A 152 -8.69 30.05 13.60
N ASN A 153 -8.15 31.12 12.99
CA ASN A 153 -7.58 32.28 13.68
C ASN A 153 -8.40 33.59 13.51
N SER A 154 -9.65 33.49 13.04
CA SER A 154 -10.54 34.65 12.88
C SER A 154 -11.51 34.80 14.07
N ASN A 155 -11.81 36.06 14.43
CA ASN A 155 -12.60 36.42 15.62
C ASN A 155 -14.07 35.93 15.50
N THR A 156 -14.64 35.39 16.57
CA THR A 156 -16.04 34.90 16.62
C THR A 156 -17.05 35.95 16.19
N ARG A 157 -16.79 37.23 16.53
CA ARG A 157 -17.57 38.40 16.09
C ARG A 157 -17.84 38.46 14.58
N SER A 158 -17.05 37.77 13.76
CA SER A 158 -17.26 37.68 12.32
C SER A 158 -18.48 36.84 11.91
N LEU A 159 -18.93 35.86 12.73
CA LEU A 159 -20.22 35.19 12.52
C LEU A 159 -21.38 36.04 13.03
N ASP A 160 -21.23 36.61 14.22
CA ASP A 160 -22.26 37.43 14.86
C ASP A 160 -22.63 38.63 13.95
N GLN A 161 -21.63 39.29 13.36
CA GLN A 161 -21.87 40.39 12.42
C GLN A 161 -22.56 39.94 11.12
N GLN A 162 -22.14 38.80 10.54
CA GLN A 162 -22.82 38.21 9.36
C GLN A 162 -24.29 37.90 9.68
N LEU A 163 -24.56 37.34 10.86
CA LEU A 163 -25.91 37.04 11.30
C LEU A 163 -26.72 38.33 11.49
N ILE A 164 -26.19 39.33 12.20
CA ILE A 164 -26.85 40.64 12.38
C ILE A 164 -27.21 41.29 11.04
N ASN A 165 -26.30 41.26 10.07
CA ASN A 165 -26.54 41.79 8.73
C ASN A 165 -27.71 41.07 8.04
N VAL A 166 -27.73 39.74 8.11
CA VAL A 166 -28.78 38.90 7.52
C VAL A 166 -30.13 39.06 8.22
N LEU A 167 -30.18 39.09 9.55
CA LEU A 167 -31.44 39.24 10.29
C LEU A 167 -32.07 40.63 10.07
N LYS A 168 -31.26 41.69 9.96
CA LYS A 168 -31.72 43.03 9.54
C LYS A 168 -32.20 43.08 8.09
N LYS A 169 -31.64 42.26 7.20
CA LYS A 169 -32.17 42.11 5.83
C LYS A 169 -33.49 41.31 5.83
N ALA A 170 -33.63 40.32 6.71
CA ALA A 170 -34.87 39.57 6.90
C ALA A 170 -36.02 40.45 7.42
N GLU A 171 -35.76 41.28 8.45
CA GLU A 171 -36.68 42.30 8.98
C GLU A 171 -37.22 43.20 7.85
N ARG A 172 -36.33 43.82 7.08
CA ARG A 172 -36.67 44.73 5.96
C ARG A 172 -37.52 44.07 4.87
N ASP A 173 -37.30 42.78 4.63
CA ASP A 173 -38.00 42.01 3.60
C ASP A 173 -39.27 41.31 4.14
N GLY A 174 -39.69 41.60 5.37
CA GLY A 174 -40.89 41.02 5.96
C GLY A 174 -40.76 39.50 6.19
N ALA A 175 -39.58 39.07 6.60
CA ALA A 175 -39.20 37.67 6.72
C ALA A 175 -38.71 37.30 8.13
N PHE A 176 -39.32 36.29 8.73
CA PHE A 176 -38.87 35.67 9.97
C PHE A 176 -37.87 34.56 9.66
N VAL A 177 -36.76 34.50 10.39
CA VAL A 177 -35.78 33.40 10.30
C VAL A 177 -35.92 32.56 11.57
N PRO A 178 -36.51 31.35 11.54
CA PRO A 178 -36.50 30.44 12.67
C PRO A 178 -35.08 29.95 12.99
N TRP A 179 -34.75 29.75 14.27
CA TRP A 179 -33.44 29.23 14.71
C TRP A 179 -33.06 27.90 14.04
N GLN A 180 -34.04 27.05 13.77
CA GLN A 180 -33.88 25.76 13.09
C GLN A 180 -33.41 25.89 11.63
N TYR A 181 -33.53 27.09 11.05
CA TYR A 181 -33.13 27.46 9.69
C TYR A 181 -31.95 28.45 9.66
N VAL A 182 -31.26 28.63 10.79
CA VAL A 182 -29.94 29.27 10.87
C VAL A 182 -28.87 28.22 10.61
N PHE A 183 -28.07 28.41 9.56
CA PHE A 183 -26.98 27.49 9.20
C PHE A 183 -25.62 28.20 9.26
N ALA A 184 -24.59 27.51 9.74
CA ALA A 184 -23.24 28.03 9.81
C ALA A 184 -22.17 26.95 9.54
N ASP A 185 -21.03 27.34 8.98
CA ASP A 185 -19.80 26.53 8.92
C ASP A 185 -18.60 27.34 9.44
N ALA A 186 -17.84 26.74 10.37
CA ALA A 186 -16.65 27.32 11.01
C ALA A 186 -15.35 26.70 10.47
N ALA A 187 -14.40 27.55 10.06
CA ALA A 187 -13.06 27.16 9.62
C ALA A 187 -12.99 26.11 8.48
N ILE A 188 -13.99 26.07 7.58
CA ILE A 188 -13.92 25.32 6.31
C ILE A 188 -13.74 26.29 5.13
N THR A 189 -12.90 25.92 4.16
CA THR A 189 -12.68 26.70 2.94
C THR A 189 -13.82 26.53 1.94
N ALA A 190 -14.39 27.64 1.46
CA ALA A 190 -15.51 27.70 0.52
C ALA A 190 -15.17 27.29 -0.94
N THR A 191 -14.09 26.53 -1.12
CA THR A 191 -13.66 25.85 -2.35
C THR A 191 -14.08 24.37 -2.37
N THR A 192 -14.92 23.95 -1.42
CA THR A 192 -15.50 22.60 -1.39
C THR A 192 -16.99 22.67 -1.04
N THR A 193 -17.76 21.75 -1.61
CA THR A 193 -19.17 21.51 -1.30
C THR A 193 -19.37 20.61 -0.07
N ALA A 194 -18.30 20.02 0.46
CA ALA A 194 -18.29 19.15 1.65
C ALA A 194 -18.37 19.94 2.97
N ARG A 195 -19.34 20.85 3.06
CA ARG A 195 -19.64 21.72 4.20
C ARG A 195 -20.98 21.33 4.82
N PRO A 196 -21.03 20.76 6.04
CA PRO A 196 -22.29 20.24 6.59
C PRO A 196 -23.38 21.31 6.75
N GLY A 197 -23.05 22.52 7.22
CA GLY A 197 -24.03 23.60 7.36
C GLY A 197 -24.64 24.02 6.02
N TYR A 198 -23.79 24.21 5.01
CA TYR A 198 -24.24 24.43 3.62
C TYR A 198 -25.09 23.28 3.07
N GLN A 199 -24.72 22.01 3.32
CA GLN A 199 -25.48 20.86 2.84
C GLN A 199 -26.84 20.74 3.53
N MET A 200 -26.95 21.09 4.81
CA MET A 200 -28.24 21.17 5.51
C MET A 200 -29.17 22.22 4.88
N LEU A 201 -28.67 23.43 4.60
CA LEU A 201 -29.43 24.45 3.86
C LEU A 201 -29.81 23.95 2.46
N ARG A 202 -28.88 23.34 1.72
CA ARG A 202 -29.11 22.81 0.37
C ARG A 202 -30.17 21.70 0.35
N ASN A 203 -30.21 20.87 1.40
CA ASN A 203 -31.22 19.82 1.58
C ASN A 203 -32.59 20.42 1.97
N LEU A 204 -32.63 21.46 2.81
CA LEU A 204 -33.85 22.20 3.14
C LEU A 204 -34.44 22.94 1.93
N ILE A 205 -33.61 23.50 1.05
CA ILE A 205 -34.03 24.03 -0.26
C ILE A 205 -34.47 22.88 -1.19
N GLY A 206 -33.85 21.72 -1.05
CA GLY A 206 -34.13 20.51 -1.80
C GLY A 206 -35.43 19.77 -1.42
N SER A 207 -36.07 20.10 -0.29
CA SER A 207 -37.31 19.47 0.20
C SER A 207 -38.52 19.70 -0.73
N VAL A 208 -39.61 18.97 -0.53
CA VAL A 208 -40.85 19.16 -1.33
C VAL A 208 -41.71 20.31 -0.78
N GLU A 209 -41.41 20.78 0.44
CA GLU A 209 -42.05 21.94 1.05
C GLU A 209 -41.60 23.23 0.36
N ASN A 210 -42.49 24.25 0.28
CA ASN A 210 -42.12 25.58 -0.23
C ASN A 210 -41.48 26.48 0.83
N THR A 211 -41.25 25.95 2.04
CA THR A 211 -40.67 26.63 3.20
C THR A 211 -39.18 26.27 3.34
N PRO A 212 -38.30 27.21 3.71
CA PRO A 212 -38.44 28.67 3.64
C PRO A 212 -38.62 29.17 2.21
N SER A 213 -39.35 30.27 2.06
CA SER A 213 -39.58 30.99 0.80
C SER A 213 -38.41 31.91 0.42
N VAL A 214 -37.65 32.39 1.41
CA VAL A 214 -36.47 33.26 1.20
C VAL A 214 -35.21 32.61 1.78
N ILE A 215 -34.09 32.76 1.09
CA ILE A 215 -32.75 32.39 1.56
C ILE A 215 -31.95 33.68 1.65
N ILE A 216 -31.33 33.97 2.79
CA ILE A 216 -30.59 35.22 3.00
C ILE A 216 -29.16 34.92 3.47
N VAL A 217 -28.16 35.54 2.85
CA VAL A 217 -26.75 35.43 3.26
C VAL A 217 -26.09 36.80 3.33
N ASP A 218 -24.92 36.92 3.94
CA ASP A 218 -24.25 38.22 4.07
C ASP A 218 -23.79 38.74 2.69
N GLU A 219 -22.99 37.96 1.97
CA GLU A 219 -22.47 38.23 0.62
C GLU A 219 -22.53 36.94 -0.22
N LEU A 220 -22.55 37.03 -1.56
CA LEU A 220 -22.56 35.84 -2.45
C LEU A 220 -21.34 34.92 -2.27
N ASP A 221 -20.15 35.47 -2.00
CA ASP A 221 -18.92 34.70 -1.72
C ASP A 221 -19.12 33.72 -0.55
N ARG A 222 -20.00 34.06 0.41
CA ARG A 222 -20.22 33.28 1.63
C ARG A 222 -20.79 31.92 1.29
N LEU A 223 -21.69 31.84 0.33
CA LEU A 223 -22.18 30.57 -0.22
C LEU A 223 -21.06 29.79 -0.89
N HIS A 224 -20.36 30.36 -1.88
CA HIS A 224 -19.28 29.69 -2.62
C HIS A 224 -18.23 30.66 -3.13
N ARG A 225 -16.97 30.20 -3.17
CA ARG A 225 -15.90 30.84 -3.97
C ARG A 225 -15.83 30.30 -5.41
N ASP A 226 -16.49 29.18 -5.66
CA ASP A 226 -16.62 28.59 -6.99
C ASP A 226 -17.81 29.22 -7.73
N GLN A 227 -17.57 29.72 -8.94
CA GLN A 227 -18.57 30.45 -9.72
C GLN A 227 -19.68 29.53 -10.26
N ALA A 228 -19.34 28.29 -10.62
CA ALA A 228 -20.29 27.32 -11.15
C ALA A 228 -21.23 26.81 -10.06
N GLU A 229 -20.71 26.44 -8.87
CA GLU A 229 -21.54 26.09 -7.70
C GLU A 229 -22.39 27.28 -7.22
N SER A 230 -21.87 28.52 -7.28
CA SER A 230 -22.66 29.73 -6.99
C SER A 230 -23.85 29.89 -7.96
N LEU A 231 -23.61 29.76 -9.28
CA LEU A 231 -24.67 29.77 -10.29
C LEU A 231 -25.65 28.60 -10.14
N LEU A 232 -25.17 27.39 -9.82
CA LEU A 232 -26.01 26.21 -9.58
C LEU A 232 -26.87 26.39 -8.32
N PHE A 233 -26.38 27.05 -7.27
CA PHE A 233 -27.17 27.36 -6.08
C PHE A 233 -28.27 28.41 -6.37
N VAL A 234 -27.94 29.50 -7.09
CA VAL A 234 -28.95 30.47 -7.56
C VAL A 234 -30.03 29.78 -8.41
N ARG A 235 -29.63 28.91 -9.34
CA ARG A 235 -30.56 28.11 -10.16
C ARG A 235 -31.41 27.16 -9.32
N LEU A 236 -30.83 26.50 -8.30
CA LEU A 236 -31.55 25.62 -7.39
C LEU A 236 -32.64 26.39 -6.64
N VAL A 237 -32.30 27.53 -6.02
CA VAL A 237 -33.25 28.37 -5.29
C VAL A 237 -34.40 28.82 -6.19
N LYS A 238 -34.09 29.37 -7.37
CA LYS A 238 -35.13 29.74 -8.37
C LYS A 238 -35.99 28.55 -8.82
N SER A 239 -35.41 27.37 -9.01
CA SER A 239 -36.15 26.17 -9.46
C SER A 239 -37.22 25.69 -8.47
N ARG A 240 -37.20 26.19 -7.24
CA ARG A 240 -38.16 25.87 -6.17
C ARG A 240 -39.12 27.02 -5.86
N ASN A 241 -39.18 28.04 -6.72
CA ASN A 241 -39.95 29.28 -6.52
C ASN A 241 -39.60 30.01 -5.21
N ARG A 242 -38.33 29.91 -4.79
CA ARG A 242 -37.77 30.59 -3.62
C ARG A 242 -36.86 31.73 -4.08
N ARG A 243 -36.65 32.71 -3.20
CA ARG A 243 -35.85 33.92 -3.46
C ARG A 243 -34.55 33.89 -2.67
N LEU A 244 -33.40 33.93 -3.34
CA LEU A 244 -32.10 34.20 -2.70
C LEU A 244 -31.86 35.71 -2.67
N VAL A 245 -31.48 36.24 -1.51
CA VAL A 245 -31.11 37.65 -1.31
C VAL A 245 -29.83 37.72 -0.49
N THR A 246 -29.10 38.83 -0.58
CA THR A 246 -27.94 39.12 0.29
C THR A 246 -28.09 40.39 1.11
N ALA A 247 -27.24 40.57 2.12
CA ALA A 247 -27.14 41.83 2.86
C ALA A 247 -26.44 42.94 2.04
N ASP A 248 -25.57 42.59 1.08
CA ASP A 248 -24.98 43.53 0.10
C ASP A 248 -25.91 43.91 -1.07
N ASN A 249 -27.20 43.53 -1.00
CA ASN A 249 -28.29 43.89 -1.92
C ASN A 249 -28.26 43.23 -3.31
N PHE A 250 -27.64 42.05 -3.44
CA PHE A 250 -28.01 41.14 -4.54
C PHE A 250 -29.39 40.54 -4.24
N ASP A 251 -30.35 40.69 -5.15
CA ASP A 251 -31.58 39.91 -5.16
C ASP A 251 -31.62 39.01 -6.41
N SER A 252 -31.89 37.73 -6.19
CA SER A 252 -32.15 36.80 -7.28
C SER A 252 -33.44 37.11 -8.05
N SER A 253 -34.44 37.80 -7.48
CA SER A 253 -35.67 38.16 -8.23
C SER A 253 -35.39 39.11 -9.39
N ASP A 254 -34.34 39.94 -9.29
CA ASP A 254 -34.07 41.01 -10.24
C ASP A 254 -33.85 40.49 -11.66
N GLU A 255 -34.33 41.25 -12.65
CA GLU A 255 -34.10 40.99 -14.07
C GLU A 255 -32.59 40.97 -14.38
N PHE A 256 -31.86 41.92 -13.80
CA PHE A 256 -30.41 42.06 -13.94
C PHE A 256 -29.60 41.10 -13.06
N ALA A 257 -30.22 40.28 -12.20
CA ALA A 257 -29.51 39.41 -11.25
C ALA A 257 -28.44 38.52 -11.90
N LYS A 258 -28.66 38.05 -13.14
CA LYS A 258 -27.65 37.26 -13.88
C LYS A 258 -26.38 38.06 -14.19
N ILE A 259 -26.53 39.35 -14.51
CA ILE A 259 -25.43 40.26 -14.85
C ILE A 259 -24.73 40.70 -13.56
N THR A 260 -25.48 41.06 -12.51
CA THR A 260 -24.93 41.39 -11.19
C THR A 260 -24.12 40.22 -10.62
N HIS A 261 -24.63 38.98 -10.71
CA HIS A 261 -23.90 37.79 -10.26
C HIS A 261 -22.59 37.58 -11.03
N ALA A 262 -22.61 37.72 -12.35
CA ALA A 262 -21.41 37.59 -13.19
C ALA A 262 -20.38 38.69 -12.91
N MET A 263 -20.81 39.95 -12.77
CA MET A 263 -19.93 41.08 -12.46
C MET A 263 -19.29 40.94 -11.07
N THR A 264 -20.05 40.55 -10.04
CA THR A 264 -19.53 40.29 -8.69
C THR A 264 -18.55 39.10 -8.69
N SER A 265 -18.84 38.05 -9.46
CA SER A 265 -17.96 36.88 -9.61
C SER A 265 -16.61 37.25 -10.25
N LEU A 266 -16.65 37.98 -11.37
CA LEU A 266 -15.44 38.48 -12.06
C LEU A 266 -14.63 39.44 -11.18
N ASN A 267 -15.29 40.34 -10.45
CA ASN A 267 -14.63 41.26 -9.52
C ASN A 267 -13.94 40.47 -8.38
N SER A 268 -14.60 39.45 -7.82
CA SER A 268 -14.03 38.57 -6.79
C SER A 268 -12.80 37.80 -7.31
N GLU A 269 -12.86 37.28 -8.53
CA GLU A 269 -11.73 36.62 -9.18
C GLU A 269 -10.56 37.59 -9.43
N MET A 270 -10.83 38.77 -10.00
CA MET A 270 -9.83 39.83 -10.17
C MET A 270 -9.21 40.26 -8.84
N GLN A 271 -9.97 40.30 -7.75
CA GLN A 271 -9.46 40.59 -6.40
C GLN A 271 -8.57 39.47 -5.86
N ILE A 272 -8.94 38.19 -6.03
CA ILE A 272 -8.10 37.03 -5.67
C ILE A 272 -6.78 37.05 -6.46
N ASP A 273 -6.84 37.39 -7.73
CA ASP A 273 -5.70 37.42 -8.63
C ASP A 273 -4.78 38.62 -8.34
N GLN A 274 -5.34 39.81 -8.08
CA GLN A 274 -4.61 40.96 -7.55
C GLN A 274 -3.99 40.68 -6.17
N LEU A 275 -4.72 40.02 -5.26
CA LEU A 275 -4.22 39.65 -3.94
C LEU A 275 -3.07 38.65 -4.07
N THR A 276 -3.18 37.66 -4.94
CA THR A 276 -2.11 36.69 -5.23
C THR A 276 -0.87 37.40 -5.78
N LYS A 277 -1.04 38.35 -6.71
CA LYS A 277 0.04 39.19 -7.24
C LYS A 277 0.67 40.09 -6.15
N LYS A 278 -0.13 40.69 -5.27
CA LYS A 278 0.34 41.50 -4.12
C LYS A 278 1.09 40.66 -3.08
N VAL A 279 0.57 39.49 -2.70
CA VAL A 279 1.21 38.54 -1.76
C VAL A 279 2.50 38.00 -2.34
N TYR A 280 2.53 37.61 -3.62
CA TYR A 280 3.75 37.14 -4.29
C TYR A 280 4.85 38.22 -4.30
N ARG A 281 4.50 39.48 -4.63
CA ARG A 281 5.42 40.62 -4.54
C ARG A 281 5.90 40.82 -3.11
N GLY A 282 5.00 40.90 -2.13
CA GLY A 282 5.35 41.03 -0.71
C GLY A 282 6.27 39.90 -0.18
N MET A 283 6.07 38.66 -0.61
CA MET A 283 6.95 37.53 -0.29
C MET A 283 8.32 37.62 -0.99
N ALA A 284 8.34 38.02 -2.26
CA ALA A 284 9.56 38.24 -3.03
C ALA A 284 10.41 39.36 -2.42
N ASP A 285 9.78 40.48 -2.06
CA ASP A 285 10.47 41.65 -1.50
C ASP A 285 10.85 41.43 -0.03
N ALA A 286 10.06 40.67 0.75
CA ALA A 286 10.49 40.18 2.05
C ALA A 286 11.73 39.27 1.94
N PHE A 287 11.77 38.39 0.94
CA PHE A 287 12.92 37.51 0.69
C PHE A 287 14.18 38.28 0.25
N LYS A 288 14.05 39.26 -0.66
CA LYS A 288 15.14 40.20 -1.03
C LYS A 288 15.70 40.92 0.19
N ASN A 289 14.82 41.41 1.07
CA ASN A 289 15.18 42.05 2.34
C ASN A 289 15.64 41.05 3.42
N GLY A 290 16.00 39.82 3.06
CA GLY A 290 16.55 38.82 3.97
C GLY A 290 15.61 38.29 5.05
N LYS A 291 14.31 38.58 4.97
CA LYS A 291 13.28 38.05 5.86
C LYS A 291 12.90 36.63 5.43
N HIS A 292 12.50 35.79 6.39
CA HIS A 292 12.13 34.39 6.08
C HIS A 292 10.69 34.10 6.49
N VAL A 293 9.91 33.59 5.55
CA VAL A 293 8.44 33.42 5.68
C VAL A 293 8.05 32.08 6.32
N SER A 294 9.01 31.19 6.59
CA SER A 294 8.79 29.91 7.27
C SER A 294 9.80 29.72 8.41
N ALA A 295 9.65 28.62 9.16
CA ALA A 295 10.75 28.11 9.98
C ALA A 295 12.04 28.00 9.12
N PRO A 296 13.20 28.44 9.62
CA PRO A 296 14.47 28.30 8.93
C PRO A 296 14.97 26.84 8.99
N PRO A 297 15.92 26.42 8.14
CA PRO A 297 16.50 25.08 8.21
C PRO A 297 17.42 24.94 9.44
N THR A 298 17.63 23.70 9.89
CA THR A 298 18.58 23.34 10.98
C THR A 298 19.94 24.01 10.78
N GLY A 299 20.51 24.57 11.85
CA GLY A 299 21.69 25.44 11.82
C GLY A 299 21.38 26.93 11.87
N TYR A 300 20.10 27.32 11.77
CA TYR A 300 19.65 28.71 11.85
C TYR A 300 18.44 28.86 12.78
N LYS A 301 18.33 30.02 13.42
CA LYS A 301 17.19 30.42 14.27
C LYS A 301 16.64 31.78 13.86
N LEU A 302 15.38 32.03 14.21
CA LEU A 302 14.76 33.35 14.10
C LEU A 302 14.92 34.07 15.44
N VAL A 303 15.49 35.26 15.42
CA VAL A 303 15.59 36.15 16.58
C VAL A 303 14.91 37.47 16.26
N GLU A 304 14.45 38.15 17.30
CA GLU A 304 13.79 39.45 17.15
C GLU A 304 14.80 40.50 16.66
N ARG A 305 14.36 41.35 15.74
CA ARG A 305 15.17 42.47 15.24
C ARG A 305 15.04 43.62 16.24
N LYS A 306 16.19 44.18 16.62
CA LYS A 306 16.27 45.35 17.49
C LYS A 306 16.79 46.57 16.73
N ASP A 307 16.45 47.76 17.23
CA ASP A 307 17.03 49.05 16.82
C ASP A 307 18.42 49.24 17.45
N ALA A 308 19.00 50.44 17.35
CA ALA A 308 20.33 50.73 17.93
C ALA A 308 20.25 50.90 19.46
N GLU A 309 19.07 51.26 19.95
CA GLU A 309 18.69 51.53 21.33
C GLU A 309 18.34 50.23 22.10
N GLY A 310 18.14 49.12 21.39
CA GLY A 310 17.88 47.79 21.94
C GLY A 310 16.41 47.41 22.08
N ASN A 311 15.47 48.26 21.63
CA ASN A 311 14.04 47.97 21.59
C ASN A 311 13.72 47.03 20.41
N VAL A 312 12.59 46.33 20.49
CA VAL A 312 12.16 45.42 19.43
C VAL A 312 11.49 46.20 18.31
N ILE A 313 11.99 46.04 17.08
CA ILE A 313 11.42 46.69 15.90
C ILE A 313 10.06 46.07 15.56
N ILE A 314 9.02 46.90 15.62
CA ILE A 314 7.64 46.53 15.27
C ILE A 314 7.35 47.03 13.86
N ASN A 315 6.80 46.18 13.00
CA ASN A 315 6.39 46.55 11.64
C ASN A 315 5.02 47.25 11.60
N SER A 316 4.65 47.78 10.42
CA SER A 316 3.38 48.50 10.17
C SER A 316 2.10 47.77 10.58
N ASN A 317 2.17 46.46 10.82
CA ASN A 317 1.04 45.60 11.17
C ASN A 317 1.08 45.19 12.65
N SER A 318 1.74 46.00 13.49
CA SER A 318 1.91 45.80 14.94
C SER A 318 2.56 44.47 15.33
N LYS A 319 3.44 43.92 14.47
CA LYS A 319 4.14 42.65 14.73
C LYS A 319 5.65 42.84 14.83
N VAL A 320 6.26 42.13 15.78
CA VAL A 320 7.71 42.03 15.92
C VAL A 320 8.35 41.57 14.62
N GLU A 321 9.34 42.32 14.14
CA GLU A 321 10.19 41.90 13.04
C GLU A 321 11.21 40.87 13.53
N ARG A 322 11.38 39.76 12.79
CA ARG A 322 12.35 38.70 13.11
C ARG A 322 13.39 38.57 11.99
N LYS A 323 14.67 38.49 12.36
CA LYS A 323 15.80 38.21 11.45
C LYS A 323 16.26 36.75 11.60
N VAL A 324 16.79 36.18 10.51
CA VAL A 324 17.49 34.89 10.58
C VAL A 324 18.91 35.13 11.08
N VAL A 325 19.36 34.33 12.04
CA VAL A 325 20.77 34.24 12.46
C VAL A 325 21.22 32.79 12.46
N ILE A 326 22.53 32.57 12.48
CA ILE A 326 23.12 31.25 12.70
C ILE A 326 22.75 30.77 14.12
N ASP A 327 22.62 29.46 14.28
CA ASP A 327 22.39 28.79 15.56
C ASP A 327 23.59 27.88 15.86
N ASP A 328 24.52 28.37 16.68
CA ASP A 328 25.92 27.90 16.70
C ASP A 328 26.09 26.41 17.04
N GLU A 329 25.29 25.88 17.96
CA GLU A 329 25.25 24.45 18.29
C GLU A 329 24.85 23.61 17.07
N ALA A 330 23.72 23.93 16.45
CA ALA A 330 23.24 23.25 15.25
C ALA A 330 24.14 23.51 14.03
N ALA A 331 24.81 24.66 13.97
CA ALA A 331 25.73 25.02 12.90
C ALA A 331 27.01 24.18 12.95
N GLU A 332 27.56 23.90 14.13
CA GLU A 332 28.70 22.99 14.26
C GLU A 332 28.32 21.55 13.92
N VAL A 333 27.12 21.09 14.26
CA VAL A 333 26.59 19.79 13.81
C VAL A 333 26.48 19.73 12.27
N ILE A 334 26.06 20.81 11.61
CA ILE A 334 26.08 20.91 10.14
C ILE A 334 27.52 20.87 9.59
N ARG A 335 28.48 21.61 10.17
CA ARG A 335 29.89 21.52 9.75
C ARG A 335 30.44 20.10 9.90
N ARG A 336 30.18 19.45 11.03
CA ARG A 336 30.57 18.05 11.30
C ARG A 336 29.91 17.06 10.31
N ILE A 337 28.66 17.28 9.89
CA ILE A 337 28.02 16.50 8.80
C ILE A 337 28.81 16.62 7.50
N PHE A 338 29.21 17.84 7.11
CA PHE A 338 29.97 18.06 5.89
C PHE A 338 31.37 17.44 5.99
N LYS A 339 32.08 17.55 7.13
CA LYS A 339 33.37 16.89 7.37
C LYS A 339 33.28 15.37 7.32
N MET A 340 32.37 14.77 8.10
CA MET A 340 32.11 13.32 8.10
C MET A 340 31.77 12.80 6.69
N TYR A 341 31.12 13.61 5.86
CA TYR A 341 30.84 13.25 4.48
C TYR A 341 32.06 13.43 3.57
N ALA A 342 32.67 14.62 3.49
CA ALA A 342 33.70 14.95 2.51
C ALA A 342 35.08 14.33 2.86
N GLU A 343 35.49 14.42 4.13
CA GLU A 343 36.84 14.12 4.63
C GLU A 343 36.94 12.67 5.12
N GLU A 344 36.13 12.28 6.12
CA GLU A 344 36.08 10.89 6.63
C GLU A 344 35.42 9.91 5.63
N LYS A 345 34.81 10.44 4.57
CA LYS A 345 34.15 9.71 3.49
C LYS A 345 33.08 8.71 3.96
N LEU A 346 32.35 9.06 5.02
CA LEU A 346 31.18 8.31 5.50
C LEU A 346 29.97 8.45 4.57
N SER A 347 29.02 7.51 4.64
CA SER A 347 27.75 7.59 3.89
C SER A 347 26.67 8.34 4.68
N PRO A 348 25.68 8.99 4.03
CA PRO A 348 24.63 9.73 4.74
C PRO A 348 23.82 8.88 5.73
N ALA A 349 23.73 7.57 5.52
CA ALA A 349 23.10 6.64 6.47
C ALA A 349 23.98 6.32 7.68
N LYS A 350 25.32 6.22 7.51
CA LYS A 350 26.25 6.08 8.64
C LYS A 350 26.31 7.36 9.47
N ILE A 351 26.36 8.53 8.80
CA ILE A 351 26.30 9.85 9.44
C ILE A 351 25.05 10.00 10.29
N ALA A 352 23.87 9.71 9.71
CA ALA A 352 22.60 9.73 10.43
C ALA A 352 22.63 8.85 11.70
N LYS A 353 23.17 7.63 11.61
CA LYS A 353 23.29 6.72 12.77
C LYS A 353 24.22 7.25 13.86
N VAL A 354 25.32 7.91 13.50
CA VAL A 354 26.25 8.53 14.48
C VAL A 354 25.52 9.62 15.27
N LEU A 355 24.84 10.53 14.56
CA LEU A 355 24.13 11.66 15.16
C LEU A 355 22.92 11.24 16.01
N ASP A 356 22.19 10.20 15.60
CA ASP A 356 21.13 9.58 16.43
C ASP A 356 21.70 8.90 17.68
N GLY A 357 22.86 8.24 17.58
CA GLY A 357 23.50 7.54 18.70
C GLY A 357 24.06 8.49 19.76
N GLU A 358 24.53 9.66 19.34
CA GLU A 358 25.05 10.73 20.21
C GLU A 358 23.97 11.73 20.65
N SER A 359 22.74 11.63 20.14
CA SER A 359 21.66 12.62 20.34
C SER A 359 22.09 14.05 20.00
N ALA A 360 22.81 14.21 18.88
CA ALA A 360 23.61 15.40 18.56
C ALA A 360 22.87 16.75 18.45
N LEU A 361 21.54 16.76 18.52
CA LEU A 361 20.71 17.93 18.83
C LEU A 361 19.52 17.44 19.65
N GLU A 362 19.14 18.15 20.72
CA GLU A 362 18.08 17.68 21.63
C GLU A 362 16.75 17.47 20.89
N GLY A 363 16.08 16.35 21.19
CA GLY A 363 14.78 15.98 20.59
C GLY A 363 14.80 15.63 19.10
N SER A 364 15.96 15.72 18.43
CA SER A 364 16.09 15.46 16.99
C SER A 364 16.14 13.96 16.66
N ARG A 365 15.84 13.63 15.39
CA ARG A 365 16.07 12.29 14.80
C ARG A 365 16.59 12.42 13.38
N TRP A 366 17.64 11.67 13.06
CA TRP A 366 18.43 11.84 11.86
C TRP A 366 18.10 10.76 10.82
N GLY A 367 17.45 11.19 9.72
CA GLY A 367 17.21 10.33 8.56
C GLY A 367 18.34 10.43 7.54
N GLN A 368 18.64 9.34 6.83
CA GLN A 368 19.50 9.37 5.64
C GLN A 368 19.01 10.43 4.63
N SER A 369 17.69 10.56 4.47
CA SER A 369 17.05 11.59 3.65
C SER A 369 17.36 13.00 4.14
N SER A 370 17.27 13.26 5.45
CA SER A 370 17.56 14.56 6.07
C SER A 370 19.01 14.97 5.83
N VAL A 371 19.97 14.08 6.10
CA VAL A 371 21.39 14.32 5.83
C VAL A 371 21.64 14.57 4.33
N THR A 372 20.99 13.80 3.45
CA THR A 372 21.10 13.97 1.98
C THR A 372 20.48 15.29 1.48
N GLN A 373 19.49 15.84 2.18
CA GLN A 373 18.91 17.15 1.89
C GLN A 373 19.82 18.28 2.41
N MET A 374 20.40 18.13 3.60
CA MET A 374 21.34 19.12 4.17
C MET A 374 22.61 19.27 3.32
N LEU A 375 23.20 18.17 2.85
CA LEU A 375 24.34 18.17 1.93
C LEU A 375 24.06 18.84 0.57
N LYS A 376 22.80 19.18 0.27
CA LYS A 376 22.35 19.85 -0.98
C LYS A 376 21.71 21.23 -0.73
N ASN A 377 21.78 21.74 0.49
CA ASN A 377 21.15 23.00 0.87
C ASN A 377 22.13 24.17 0.76
N GLU A 378 22.15 24.82 -0.41
CA GLU A 378 22.99 25.99 -0.75
C GLU A 378 22.93 27.13 0.29
N LYS A 379 21.86 27.20 1.08
CA LYS A 379 21.75 28.17 2.18
C LYS A 379 22.95 28.16 3.12
N TYR A 380 23.56 26.98 3.33
CA TYR A 380 24.72 26.79 4.20
C TYR A 380 26.01 27.48 3.74
N ILE A 381 26.17 27.77 2.45
CA ILE A 381 27.28 28.61 1.93
C ILE A 381 26.92 30.11 1.85
N GLY A 382 25.70 30.48 2.27
CA GLY A 382 25.17 31.84 2.18
C GLY A 382 24.30 32.11 0.95
N ARG A 383 24.18 31.17 -0.01
CA ARG A 383 23.37 31.36 -1.22
C ARG A 383 21.92 30.91 -1.00
N TRP A 384 20.99 31.85 -0.89
CA TRP A 384 19.58 31.58 -0.61
C TRP A 384 18.76 31.72 -1.89
N THR A 385 18.05 30.66 -2.28
CA THR A 385 17.25 30.61 -3.51
C THR A 385 15.78 30.37 -3.20
N TRP A 386 14.90 31.28 -3.63
CA TRP A 386 13.44 31.18 -3.52
C TRP A 386 12.80 30.57 -4.77
N LYS A 387 11.52 30.19 -4.68
CA LYS A 387 10.68 29.71 -5.81
C LYS A 387 11.30 28.56 -6.65
N LYS A 388 12.11 27.65 -6.07
CA LYS A 388 12.68 26.49 -6.82
C LYS A 388 11.63 25.59 -7.50
N THR A 389 10.42 25.55 -6.96
CA THR A 389 9.26 24.83 -7.53
C THR A 389 7.99 25.66 -7.37
N THR A 390 7.07 25.53 -8.32
CA THR A 390 5.70 26.04 -8.23
C THR A 390 4.71 24.89 -8.15
N ARG A 391 3.48 25.16 -7.68
CA ARG A 391 2.37 24.22 -7.76
C ARG A 391 1.47 24.62 -8.91
N VAL A 392 1.18 23.66 -9.79
CA VAL A 392 0.25 23.82 -10.91
C VAL A 392 -0.92 22.88 -10.64
N GLN A 393 -2.14 23.41 -10.65
CA GLN A 393 -3.34 22.58 -10.64
C GLN A 393 -3.59 22.03 -12.05
N ASP A 394 -3.88 20.74 -12.15
CA ASP A 394 -4.51 20.17 -13.32
C ASP A 394 -5.96 20.68 -13.41
N PRO A 395 -6.35 21.42 -14.46
CA PRO A 395 -7.69 22.02 -14.55
C PRO A 395 -8.80 20.98 -14.75
N VAL A 396 -8.49 19.79 -15.27
CA VAL A 396 -9.48 18.73 -15.58
C VAL A 396 -9.61 17.73 -14.43
N THR A 397 -8.51 17.43 -13.72
CA THR A 397 -8.53 16.45 -12.62
C THR A 397 -8.43 17.05 -11.22
N GLY A 398 -8.25 18.37 -11.11
CA GLY A 398 -8.06 19.10 -9.83
C GLY A 398 -6.73 18.78 -9.11
N LYS A 399 -5.90 17.88 -9.67
CA LYS A 399 -4.69 17.37 -8.99
C LYS A 399 -3.58 18.42 -9.01
N GLN A 400 -3.10 18.76 -7.82
CA GLN A 400 -1.97 19.64 -7.61
C GLN A 400 -0.64 18.92 -7.91
N ARG A 401 0.08 19.35 -8.96
CA ARG A 401 1.43 18.86 -9.29
C ARG A 401 2.51 19.90 -8.97
N SER A 402 3.63 19.46 -8.40
CA SER A 402 4.80 20.31 -8.15
C SER A 402 5.70 20.31 -9.37
N VAL A 403 5.92 21.47 -9.99
CA VAL A 403 6.72 21.64 -11.21
C VAL A 403 7.98 22.45 -10.87
N PRO A 404 9.19 22.06 -11.34
CA PRO A 404 10.38 22.89 -11.19
C PRO A 404 10.21 24.20 -11.98
N VAL A 405 10.65 25.31 -11.38
CA VAL A 405 10.61 26.63 -12.02
C VAL A 405 11.93 26.83 -12.80
N PRO A 406 11.92 27.47 -13.99
CA PRO A 406 13.12 27.84 -14.74
C PRO A 406 14.16 28.57 -13.85
N GLU A 407 15.44 28.53 -14.20
CA GLU A 407 16.51 29.12 -13.35
C GLU A 407 16.38 30.65 -13.27
N GLU A 408 15.97 31.24 -14.39
CA GLU A 408 15.80 32.66 -14.69
C GLU A 408 14.67 33.29 -13.86
N GLU A 409 13.68 32.49 -13.46
CA GLU A 409 12.54 32.91 -12.62
C GLU A 409 12.83 32.81 -11.10
N ARG A 410 13.98 32.26 -10.69
CA ARG A 410 14.31 32.07 -9.27
C ARG A 410 15.01 33.30 -8.71
N LEU A 411 14.45 33.87 -7.65
CA LEU A 411 15.17 34.88 -6.87
C LEU A 411 16.28 34.20 -6.06
N VAL A 412 17.52 34.48 -6.43
CA VAL A 412 18.74 34.14 -5.68
C VAL A 412 19.22 35.40 -4.96
N VAL A 413 19.54 35.28 -3.67
CA VAL A 413 20.15 36.36 -2.87
C VAL A 413 21.26 35.74 -2.03
N GLU A 414 22.39 36.42 -1.94
CA GLU A 414 23.53 35.96 -1.16
C GLU A 414 23.63 36.71 0.17
N PHE A 415 23.84 35.94 1.24
CA PHE A 415 23.97 36.39 2.61
C PHE A 415 25.27 35.81 3.19
N PRO A 416 26.43 36.43 2.92
CA PRO A 416 27.73 35.94 3.41
C PRO A 416 27.78 35.83 4.94
N GLU A 417 27.05 36.69 5.66
CA GLU A 417 26.91 36.69 7.10
C GLU A 417 26.12 35.49 7.66
N ARG A 418 25.49 34.70 6.78
CA ARG A 418 24.74 33.48 7.10
C ARG A 418 25.46 32.21 6.65
N ARG A 419 26.74 32.29 6.28
CA ARG A 419 27.54 31.12 5.89
C ARG A 419 27.88 30.26 7.13
N ILE A 420 27.46 28.99 7.11
CA ILE A 420 27.78 28.00 8.13
C ILE A 420 28.95 27.11 7.69
N VAL A 421 28.95 26.71 6.41
CA VAL A 421 29.92 25.80 5.81
C VAL A 421 30.90 26.62 4.94
N PRO A 422 32.23 26.51 5.15
CA PRO A 422 33.23 27.11 4.27
C PRO A 422 33.10 26.62 2.82
N GLN A 423 33.45 27.48 1.86
CA GLN A 423 33.30 27.20 0.43
C GLN A 423 34.03 25.91 0.01
N GLU A 424 35.29 25.75 0.44
CA GLU A 424 36.13 24.58 0.18
C GLU A 424 35.48 23.27 0.66
N LEU A 425 34.90 23.26 1.85
CA LEU A 425 34.24 22.09 2.45
C LEU A 425 32.92 21.75 1.74
N TRP A 426 32.20 22.76 1.25
CA TRP A 426 31.04 22.56 0.38
C TRP A 426 31.46 21.97 -0.98
N GLU A 427 32.51 22.49 -1.61
CA GLU A 427 33.02 22.01 -2.89
C GLU A 427 33.55 20.58 -2.80
N ALA A 428 34.25 20.23 -1.71
CA ALA A 428 34.67 18.85 -1.43
C ALA A 428 33.46 17.90 -1.28
N ALA A 429 32.37 18.35 -0.64
CA ALA A 429 31.13 17.58 -0.56
C ALA A 429 30.40 17.47 -1.91
N VAL A 430 30.42 18.51 -2.76
CA VAL A 430 29.84 18.50 -4.11
C VAL A 430 30.62 17.59 -5.06
N SER A 431 31.96 17.67 -5.07
CA SER A 431 32.82 16.79 -5.86
C SER A 431 32.57 15.32 -5.49
N ARG A 432 32.52 15.02 -4.19
CA ARG A 432 32.17 13.69 -3.68
C ARG A 432 30.77 13.23 -4.08
N MET A 433 29.77 14.12 -4.09
CA MET A 433 28.44 13.77 -4.60
C MET A 433 28.49 13.43 -6.10
N ALA A 434 29.34 14.08 -6.89
CA ALA A 434 29.53 13.76 -8.31
C ALA A 434 30.30 12.44 -8.51
N GLU A 435 31.35 12.16 -7.74
CA GLU A 435 32.04 10.85 -7.67
C GLU A 435 31.03 9.73 -7.43
N VAL A 436 30.36 9.75 -6.27
CA VAL A 436 29.42 8.69 -5.86
C VAL A 436 28.21 8.60 -6.81
N SER A 437 27.79 9.69 -7.45
CA SER A 437 26.70 9.64 -8.44
C SER A 437 27.11 8.96 -9.75
N ARG A 438 28.37 9.03 -10.18
CA ARG A 438 28.87 8.33 -11.38
C ARG A 438 28.86 6.82 -11.18
N ASP A 439 29.28 6.35 -10.00
CA ASP A 439 29.31 4.92 -9.67
C ASP A 439 27.93 4.30 -9.42
N THR A 440 26.90 5.11 -9.12
CA THR A 440 25.59 4.60 -8.64
C THR A 440 24.39 4.89 -9.54
N ASN A 441 24.48 5.77 -10.54
CA ASN A 441 23.41 5.98 -11.53
C ASN A 441 24.00 6.20 -12.94
N PRO A 442 23.58 5.42 -13.96
CA PRO A 442 23.85 5.76 -15.35
C PRO A 442 23.10 7.06 -15.76
N PRO A 443 23.53 7.74 -16.84
CA PRO A 443 23.02 9.06 -17.21
C PRO A 443 21.50 9.16 -17.38
N LYS A 444 20.95 10.33 -17.01
CA LYS A 444 19.55 10.68 -17.30
C LYS A 444 19.35 10.73 -18.81
N GLY A 445 18.48 9.85 -19.31
CA GLY A 445 18.27 9.59 -20.74
C GLY A 445 18.03 8.10 -20.99
N GLN A 446 18.80 7.23 -20.33
CA GLN A 446 18.60 5.76 -20.37
C GLN A 446 17.78 5.22 -19.19
N ARG A 447 17.00 6.07 -18.50
CA ARG A 447 15.94 5.59 -17.60
C ARG A 447 14.76 5.09 -18.42
N LYS A 448 14.88 3.86 -18.92
CA LYS A 448 13.71 3.02 -19.24
C LYS A 448 12.77 3.01 -18.01
N THR A 449 11.48 2.76 -18.24
CA THR A 449 10.50 2.44 -17.19
C THR A 449 11.13 1.49 -16.17
N SER A 450 10.85 1.68 -14.88
CA SER A 450 11.63 1.00 -13.85
C SER A 450 11.58 -0.51 -14.07
N ARG A 451 12.65 -1.23 -13.70
CA ARG A 451 12.70 -2.71 -13.71
C ARG A 451 11.74 -3.34 -12.67
N GLN A 452 10.66 -2.64 -12.30
CA GLN A 452 9.56 -3.06 -11.45
C GLN A 452 8.24 -2.82 -12.22
N GLU A 453 8.08 -1.68 -12.88
CA GLU A 453 6.95 -1.40 -13.80
C GLU A 453 7.04 -2.19 -15.12
N ALA A 454 8.25 -2.37 -15.67
CA ALA A 454 8.43 -3.03 -16.97
C ALA A 454 8.30 -4.57 -16.92
N TYR A 455 8.59 -5.19 -15.76
CA TYR A 455 8.62 -6.65 -15.59
C TYR A 455 8.34 -7.07 -14.14
N PRO A 456 7.16 -7.63 -13.83
CA PRO A 456 6.93 -8.34 -12.58
C PRO A 456 7.90 -9.53 -12.48
N THR A 457 8.85 -9.46 -11.54
CA THR A 457 9.97 -10.39 -11.45
C THR A 457 9.82 -11.40 -10.29
N MET A 458 8.63 -11.39 -9.70
CA MET A 458 8.21 -12.15 -8.51
C MET A 458 6.83 -12.71 -8.81
N LEU A 459 6.53 -13.94 -8.36
CA LEU A 459 5.19 -14.51 -8.55
C LEU A 459 4.13 -13.94 -7.59
N PHE A 460 4.54 -13.43 -6.41
CA PHE A 460 3.65 -13.02 -5.32
C PHE A 460 3.91 -11.58 -4.85
N ASP A 461 2.86 -10.90 -4.41
CA ASP A 461 2.97 -9.60 -3.74
C ASP A 461 3.31 -9.76 -2.26
N LEU A 462 4.60 -9.62 -1.95
CA LEU A 462 5.15 -9.83 -0.61
C LEU A 462 5.09 -8.55 0.23
N TRP A 463 4.36 -8.57 1.35
CA TRP A 463 4.19 -7.43 2.27
C TRP A 463 4.66 -7.76 3.69
N CYS A 464 5.34 -6.82 4.37
CA CYS A 464 5.80 -7.03 5.73
C CYS A 464 4.63 -6.90 6.72
N GLU A 465 4.31 -7.98 7.42
CA GLU A 465 3.19 -8.06 8.37
C GLU A 465 3.27 -6.98 9.47
N LYS A 466 4.47 -6.66 9.96
CA LYS A 466 4.66 -5.77 11.12
C LYS A 466 4.67 -4.26 10.83
N CYS A 467 5.03 -3.84 9.61
CA CYS A 467 5.21 -2.41 9.29
C CYS A 467 4.51 -1.94 8.01
N ASP A 468 3.63 -2.79 7.47
CA ASP A 468 2.82 -2.59 6.26
C ASP A 468 3.60 -2.02 5.07
N ALA A 469 4.84 -2.49 4.91
CA ALA A 469 5.73 -2.10 3.82
C ALA A 469 5.88 -3.26 2.84
N PRO A 470 5.65 -3.05 1.52
CA PRO A 470 5.96 -4.07 0.52
C PRO A 470 7.46 -4.37 0.52
N LEU A 471 7.81 -5.65 0.43
CA LEU A 471 9.20 -6.08 0.42
C LEU A 471 9.93 -5.54 -0.82
N ARG A 472 11.26 -5.48 -0.74
CA ARG A 472 12.14 -4.95 -1.79
C ARG A 472 13.28 -5.92 -2.06
N ARG A 473 13.80 -5.89 -3.29
CA ARG A 473 15.02 -6.62 -3.64
C ARG A 473 16.19 -6.00 -2.87
N PHE A 474 16.87 -6.81 -2.07
CA PHE A 474 18.00 -6.38 -1.21
C PHE A 474 19.35 -6.63 -1.87
N ARG A 475 19.49 -7.76 -2.58
CA ARG A 475 20.67 -8.10 -3.38
C ARG A 475 20.21 -8.78 -4.67
N SER A 476 20.97 -8.59 -5.74
CA SER A 476 20.81 -9.30 -7.01
C SER A 476 22.20 -9.57 -7.59
N VAL A 477 22.54 -10.84 -7.82
CA VAL A 477 23.81 -11.24 -8.47
C VAL A 477 23.47 -12.34 -9.48
N GLY A 478 23.50 -11.99 -10.78
CA GLY A 478 22.87 -12.82 -11.81
C GLY A 478 21.40 -13.12 -11.46
N ASP A 479 21.00 -14.37 -11.62
CA ASP A 479 19.66 -14.87 -11.30
C ASP A 479 19.33 -14.90 -9.80
N TYR A 480 20.34 -14.74 -8.92
CA TYR A 480 20.15 -14.83 -7.48
C TYR A 480 19.62 -13.51 -6.89
N VAL A 481 18.30 -13.45 -6.71
CA VAL A 481 17.59 -12.34 -6.06
C VAL A 481 17.34 -12.67 -4.58
N GLN A 482 17.59 -11.70 -3.70
CA GLN A 482 17.16 -11.71 -2.29
C GLN A 482 16.13 -10.61 -2.02
N MET A 483 15.13 -10.93 -1.19
CA MET A 483 14.13 -9.99 -0.68
C MET A 483 14.41 -9.64 0.79
N SER A 484 14.09 -8.41 1.19
CA SER A 484 13.99 -8.00 2.61
C SER A 484 12.90 -6.95 2.80
N CYS A 485 12.54 -6.68 4.05
CA CYS A 485 11.85 -5.44 4.38
C CYS A 485 12.84 -4.25 4.26
N PRO A 486 12.48 -3.12 3.63
CA PRO A 486 13.34 -1.93 3.59
C PRO A 486 13.53 -1.30 4.98
N HIS A 487 12.56 -1.45 5.89
CA HIS A 487 12.65 -0.94 7.26
C HIS A 487 13.38 -1.91 8.21
N GLY A 488 13.47 -3.20 7.85
CA GLY A 488 13.88 -4.27 8.75
C GLY A 488 15.32 -4.16 9.23
N LYS A 489 16.28 -4.04 8.31
CA LYS A 489 17.73 -4.00 8.59
C LYS A 489 18.10 -3.01 9.70
N ASP A 490 17.55 -1.81 9.62
CA ASP A 490 17.88 -0.68 10.47
C ASP A 490 16.81 -0.41 11.56
N GLY A 491 15.84 -1.32 11.73
CA GLY A 491 14.84 -1.30 12.82
C GLY A 491 13.74 -0.24 12.69
N LEU A 492 13.62 0.41 11.54
CA LEU A 492 12.68 1.52 11.31
C LEU A 492 11.22 1.05 11.50
N ARG A 493 10.37 1.96 12.00
CA ARG A 493 8.96 1.66 12.37
C ARG A 493 8.79 0.46 13.33
N GLY A 494 9.83 0.11 14.11
CA GLY A 494 9.80 -1.06 15.00
C GLY A 494 9.87 -2.42 14.27
N CYS A 495 10.24 -2.41 12.98
CA CYS A 495 10.35 -3.62 12.18
C CYS A 495 11.49 -4.53 12.66
N ASP A 496 11.21 -5.82 12.80
CA ASP A 496 12.13 -6.87 13.24
C ASP A 496 12.52 -7.84 12.11
N LEU A 497 11.97 -7.68 10.90
CA LEU A 497 12.31 -8.46 9.70
C LEU A 497 13.70 -8.06 9.14
N LYS A 498 14.72 -8.18 10.00
CA LYS A 498 16.14 -7.81 9.83
C LYS A 498 16.90 -8.73 8.88
N SER A 499 16.33 -9.89 8.57
CA SER A 499 16.91 -10.91 7.68
C SER A 499 16.45 -10.72 6.23
N SER A 500 17.09 -11.43 5.32
CA SER A 500 16.72 -11.52 3.90
C SER A 500 16.67 -12.97 3.45
N LYS A 501 15.70 -13.32 2.58
CA LYS A 501 15.58 -14.66 1.99
C LYS A 501 15.68 -14.58 0.46
N SER A 502 16.12 -15.67 -0.18
CA SER A 502 16.13 -15.72 -1.65
C SER A 502 14.71 -15.78 -2.19
N LEU A 503 14.44 -15.02 -3.25
CA LEU A 503 13.14 -15.03 -3.94
C LEU A 503 12.78 -16.43 -4.43
N ARG A 504 13.76 -17.21 -4.90
CA ARG A 504 13.61 -18.62 -5.29
C ARG A 504 13.00 -19.47 -4.18
N ILE A 505 13.47 -19.29 -2.93
CA ILE A 505 13.01 -20.05 -1.75
C ILE A 505 11.60 -19.59 -1.36
N ILE A 506 11.35 -18.28 -1.38
CA ILE A 506 10.03 -17.72 -1.08
C ILE A 506 8.98 -18.26 -2.06
N GLU A 507 9.27 -18.24 -3.37
CA GLU A 507 8.37 -18.75 -4.40
C GLU A 507 8.18 -20.27 -4.29
N GLU A 508 9.24 -21.05 -4.11
CA GLU A 508 9.18 -22.51 -3.96
C GLU A 508 8.35 -22.93 -2.72
N CYS A 509 8.57 -22.28 -1.57
CA CYS A 509 7.81 -22.57 -0.34
C CYS A 509 6.33 -22.15 -0.45
N LEU A 510 6.01 -21.06 -1.14
CA LEU A 510 4.61 -20.60 -1.32
C LEU A 510 3.85 -21.42 -2.37
N LEU A 511 4.49 -21.76 -3.49
CA LEU A 511 3.88 -22.55 -4.57
C LEU A 511 3.56 -23.99 -4.15
N THR A 512 4.38 -24.58 -3.27
CA THR A 512 4.23 -26.00 -2.88
C THR A 512 2.85 -26.31 -2.28
N PRO A 513 2.41 -25.70 -1.16
CA PRO A 513 1.09 -25.97 -0.57
C PRO A 513 -0.07 -25.47 -1.44
N ILE A 514 0.13 -24.42 -2.23
CA ILE A 514 -0.87 -23.94 -3.20
C ILE A 514 -1.10 -24.99 -4.29
N LYS A 515 -0.04 -25.53 -4.91
CA LYS A 515 -0.13 -26.62 -5.90
C LYS A 515 -0.68 -27.91 -5.27
N GLN A 516 -0.25 -28.27 -4.06
CA GLN A 516 -0.74 -29.46 -3.36
C GLN A 516 -2.24 -29.37 -3.07
N GLN A 517 -2.78 -28.19 -2.74
CA GLN A 517 -4.22 -28.02 -2.51
C GLN A 517 -5.02 -27.98 -3.82
N LEU A 518 -4.60 -27.17 -4.79
CA LEU A 518 -5.32 -26.98 -6.06
C LEU A 518 -5.34 -28.23 -6.95
N PHE A 519 -4.35 -29.12 -6.77
CA PHE A 519 -4.22 -30.39 -7.50
C PHE A 519 -4.31 -31.61 -6.57
N ALA A 520 -4.99 -31.47 -5.42
CA ALA A 520 -5.41 -32.62 -4.62
C ALA A 520 -6.60 -33.31 -5.28
N ASP A 521 -6.62 -34.64 -5.27
CA ASP A 521 -7.78 -35.43 -5.65
C ASP A 521 -9.00 -34.99 -4.83
N GLY A 522 -10.17 -34.85 -5.46
CA GLY A 522 -11.37 -34.34 -4.78
C GLY A 522 -11.39 -32.82 -4.55
N TYR A 523 -10.45 -32.02 -5.08
CA TYR A 523 -10.49 -30.55 -4.92
C TYR A 523 -11.56 -29.89 -5.78
N ALA A 524 -11.69 -30.26 -7.07
CA ALA A 524 -12.67 -29.69 -7.98
C ALA A 524 -14.11 -30.00 -7.51
N GLU A 525 -14.32 -31.22 -7.04
CA GLU A 525 -15.58 -31.77 -6.55
C GLU A 525 -16.03 -31.07 -5.27
N ARG A 526 -15.12 -30.86 -4.32
CA ARG A 526 -15.40 -30.07 -3.10
C ARG A 526 -15.68 -28.61 -3.43
N LEU A 527 -14.87 -27.99 -4.28
CA LEU A 527 -15.06 -26.59 -4.69
C LEU A 527 -16.42 -26.41 -5.38
N CYS A 528 -16.81 -27.32 -6.27
CA CYS A 528 -18.13 -27.29 -6.91
C CYS A 528 -19.25 -27.57 -5.91
N SER A 529 -19.09 -28.51 -4.98
CA SER A 529 -20.11 -28.81 -3.96
C SER A 529 -20.40 -27.60 -3.05
N GLU A 530 -19.35 -26.98 -2.49
CA GLU A 530 -19.47 -25.80 -1.64
C GLU A 530 -19.99 -24.58 -2.41
N ALA A 531 -19.50 -24.37 -3.64
CA ALA A 531 -19.98 -23.29 -4.50
C ALA A 531 -21.44 -23.50 -4.93
N ASN A 532 -21.84 -24.70 -5.35
CA ASN A 532 -23.20 -24.98 -5.80
C ASN A 532 -24.22 -24.92 -4.66
N LYS A 533 -23.82 -25.29 -3.43
CA LYS A 533 -24.63 -25.02 -2.25
C LYS A 533 -24.88 -23.52 -2.08
N PHE A 534 -23.83 -22.69 -2.16
CA PHE A 534 -23.98 -21.24 -2.08
C PHE A 534 -24.79 -20.66 -3.26
N LEU A 535 -24.60 -21.15 -4.48
CA LEU A 535 -25.40 -20.74 -5.65
C LEU A 535 -26.88 -21.10 -5.47
N ALA A 536 -27.21 -22.26 -4.89
CA ALA A 536 -28.59 -22.63 -4.58
C ALA A 536 -29.19 -21.74 -3.47
N GLU A 537 -28.42 -21.44 -2.42
CA GLU A 537 -28.82 -20.51 -1.36
C GLU A 537 -29.08 -19.09 -1.89
N GLU A 538 -28.20 -18.54 -2.72
CA GLU A 538 -28.41 -17.25 -3.40
C GLU A 538 -29.55 -17.32 -4.43
N ALA A 539 -29.73 -18.45 -5.13
CA ALA A 539 -30.79 -18.63 -6.11
C ALA A 539 -32.19 -18.60 -5.46
N SER A 540 -32.31 -19.13 -4.23
CA SER A 540 -33.55 -19.13 -3.44
C SER A 540 -34.02 -17.73 -3.03
N LYS A 541 -33.13 -16.72 -3.03
CA LYS A 541 -33.47 -15.35 -2.64
C LYS A 541 -34.25 -14.65 -3.76
N PRO A 542 -35.25 -13.80 -3.43
CA PRO A 542 -35.96 -13.03 -4.43
C PRO A 542 -35.00 -12.07 -5.17
N PRO A 543 -35.11 -11.92 -6.50
CA PRO A 543 -34.26 -11.00 -7.26
C PRO A 543 -34.54 -9.54 -6.86
N VAL A 544 -33.47 -8.74 -6.81
CA VAL A 544 -33.53 -7.32 -6.43
C VAL A 544 -34.17 -6.50 -7.56
N ASP A 545 -35.15 -5.66 -7.26
CA ASP A 545 -35.83 -4.82 -8.26
C ASP A 545 -34.88 -3.82 -8.96
N THR A 546 -34.35 -4.21 -10.13
CA THR A 546 -33.49 -3.36 -10.96
C THR A 546 -34.23 -2.21 -11.62
N LYS A 547 -35.57 -2.24 -11.72
CA LYS A 547 -36.36 -1.22 -12.45
C LYS A 547 -36.13 0.18 -11.89
N LYS A 548 -35.87 0.32 -10.58
CA LYS A 548 -35.51 1.60 -9.94
C LYS A 548 -34.13 2.13 -10.37
N ILE A 549 -33.19 1.24 -10.68
CA ILE A 549 -31.85 1.59 -11.17
C ILE A 549 -31.91 1.84 -12.69
N GLU A 550 -32.55 0.97 -13.45
CA GLU A 550 -32.80 1.10 -14.89
C GLU A 550 -33.48 2.42 -15.24
N ARG A 551 -34.55 2.81 -14.52
CA ARG A 551 -35.23 4.10 -14.70
C ARG A 551 -34.30 5.29 -14.47
N LYS A 552 -33.37 5.21 -13.51
CA LYS A 552 -32.34 6.24 -13.27
C LYS A 552 -31.28 6.26 -14.39
N VAL A 553 -30.80 5.09 -14.84
CA VAL A 553 -29.86 4.95 -15.96
C VAL A 553 -30.46 5.50 -17.26
N ALA A 554 -31.72 5.17 -17.57
CA ALA A 554 -32.44 5.68 -18.74
C ALA A 554 -32.67 7.20 -18.63
N SER A 555 -33.13 7.70 -17.47
CA SER A 555 -33.35 9.13 -17.23
C SER A 555 -32.05 9.96 -17.38
N LEU A 556 -30.93 9.49 -16.80
CA LEU A 556 -29.62 10.13 -16.94
C LEU A 556 -29.08 10.04 -18.37
N THR A 557 -29.28 8.91 -19.07
CA THR A 557 -28.89 8.78 -20.48
C THR A 557 -29.69 9.75 -21.37
N ALA A 558 -30.99 9.91 -21.12
CA ALA A 558 -31.83 10.89 -21.81
C ALA A 558 -31.54 12.35 -21.40
N LYS A 559 -31.08 12.59 -20.17
CA LYS A 559 -30.56 13.90 -19.73
C LYS A 559 -29.26 14.23 -20.47
N LEU A 560 -28.31 13.30 -20.51
CA LEU A 560 -27.04 13.43 -21.23
C LEU A 560 -27.23 13.64 -22.74
N LYS A 561 -28.13 12.89 -23.40
CA LYS A 561 -28.39 13.10 -24.84
C LYS A 561 -28.91 14.52 -25.11
N ARG A 562 -29.89 14.99 -24.32
CA ARG A 562 -30.43 16.35 -24.44
C ARG A 562 -29.39 17.42 -24.11
N ASN A 563 -28.56 17.19 -23.09
CA ASN A 563 -27.48 18.12 -22.73
C ASN A 563 -26.40 18.17 -23.81
N GLY A 564 -26.00 17.04 -24.40
CA GLY A 564 -25.05 17.00 -25.52
C GLY A 564 -25.56 17.70 -26.77
N GLN A 565 -26.84 17.51 -27.14
CA GLN A 565 -27.48 18.22 -28.25
C GLN A 565 -27.57 19.74 -28.02
N ARG A 566 -27.75 20.17 -26.76
CA ARG A 566 -27.71 21.59 -26.37
C ARG A 566 -26.28 22.14 -26.36
N LEU A 567 -25.28 21.32 -26.03
CA LEU A 567 -23.87 21.71 -26.09
C LEU A 567 -23.42 21.91 -27.55
N SER A 568 -23.85 21.04 -28.47
CA SER A 568 -23.58 21.17 -29.91
C SER A 568 -24.43 22.22 -30.64
N SER A 569 -25.13 23.10 -29.90
CA SER A 569 -25.92 24.21 -30.44
C SER A 569 -25.71 25.50 -29.63
N LEU A 570 -24.58 25.60 -28.95
CA LEU A 570 -24.10 26.78 -28.23
C LEU A 570 -22.65 27.05 -28.67
N ASP A 571 -22.36 28.29 -29.08
CA ASP A 571 -20.98 28.74 -29.27
C ASP A 571 -20.25 28.91 -27.93
N GLU A 572 -18.92 29.00 -27.97
CA GLU A 572 -18.04 28.89 -26.79
C GLU A 572 -18.32 29.92 -25.69
N GLY A 573 -18.46 29.45 -24.45
CA GLY A 573 -18.62 30.29 -23.25
C GLY A 573 -19.30 29.57 -22.08
N VAL A 574 -19.49 30.28 -20.96
CA VAL A 574 -19.89 29.72 -19.63
C VAL A 574 -21.16 28.85 -19.64
N ALA A 575 -22.05 29.03 -20.61
CA ALA A 575 -23.23 28.18 -20.80
C ALA A 575 -22.87 26.76 -21.30
N ALA A 576 -21.83 26.64 -22.12
CA ALA A 576 -21.23 25.37 -22.54
C ALA A 576 -20.46 24.73 -21.38
N ASP A 577 -19.66 25.48 -20.63
CA ASP A 577 -18.85 24.95 -19.51
C ASP A 577 -19.71 24.34 -18.40
N SER A 578 -20.72 25.10 -17.92
CA SER A 578 -21.66 24.62 -16.90
C SER A 578 -22.48 23.40 -17.37
N LEU A 579 -22.68 23.27 -18.68
CA LEU A 579 -23.35 22.12 -19.30
C LEU A 579 -22.39 20.92 -19.44
N PHE A 580 -21.12 21.17 -19.74
CA PHE A 580 -20.03 20.18 -19.78
C PHE A 580 -19.76 19.59 -18.39
N GLU A 581 -19.71 20.40 -17.34
CA GLU A 581 -19.61 19.93 -15.95
C GLU A 581 -20.82 19.08 -15.55
N SER A 582 -22.04 19.52 -15.85
CA SER A 582 -23.23 18.68 -15.63
C SER A 582 -23.14 17.38 -16.42
N ILE A 583 -22.63 17.41 -17.66
CA ILE A 583 -22.40 16.21 -18.47
C ILE A 583 -21.36 15.30 -17.80
N GLN A 584 -20.25 15.82 -17.28
CA GLN A 584 -19.20 15.02 -16.64
C GLN A 584 -19.67 14.43 -15.29
N ILE A 585 -20.45 15.18 -14.51
CA ILE A 585 -21.11 14.69 -13.28
C ILE A 585 -22.15 13.62 -13.61
N ASP A 586 -23.03 13.87 -14.58
CA ASP A 586 -24.05 12.91 -15.02
C ASP A 586 -23.40 11.66 -15.66
N GLN A 587 -22.26 11.78 -16.36
CA GLN A 587 -21.47 10.67 -16.89
C GLN A 587 -20.84 9.83 -15.77
N ASN A 588 -20.23 10.46 -14.76
CA ASN A 588 -19.68 9.76 -13.60
C ASN A 588 -20.79 9.04 -12.81
N ALA A 589 -21.91 9.71 -12.56
CA ALA A 589 -23.08 9.12 -11.90
C ALA A 589 -23.72 8.00 -12.75
N LEU A 590 -23.79 8.15 -14.08
CA LEU A 590 -24.23 7.10 -14.99
C LEU A 590 -23.26 5.93 -15.03
N THR A 591 -21.95 6.16 -14.88
CA THR A 591 -20.92 5.11 -14.85
C THR A 591 -21.01 4.30 -13.58
N ASP A 592 -21.14 4.95 -12.42
CA ASP A 592 -21.43 4.27 -11.14
C ASP A 592 -22.77 3.54 -11.17
N LEU A 593 -23.86 4.17 -11.65
CA LEU A 593 -25.15 3.50 -11.77
C LEU A 593 -25.17 2.36 -12.79
N LYS A 594 -24.39 2.43 -13.88
CA LYS A 594 -24.18 1.31 -14.81
C LYS A 594 -23.34 0.20 -14.19
N ALA A 595 -22.31 0.52 -13.41
CA ALA A 595 -21.52 -0.47 -12.69
C ALA A 595 -22.36 -1.18 -11.63
N ARG A 596 -23.14 -0.43 -10.83
CA ARG A 596 -24.11 -0.99 -9.87
C ARG A 596 -25.19 -1.80 -10.58
N LEU A 597 -25.78 -1.30 -11.67
CA LEU A 597 -26.76 -2.06 -12.45
C LEU A 597 -26.14 -3.36 -12.98
N ALA A 598 -24.94 -3.33 -13.56
CA ALA A 598 -24.27 -4.53 -14.04
C ALA A 598 -23.99 -5.53 -12.90
N LEU A 599 -23.60 -5.06 -11.70
CA LEU A 599 -23.41 -5.90 -10.52
C LEU A 599 -24.74 -6.49 -10.01
N THR A 600 -25.82 -5.69 -9.91
CA THR A 600 -27.14 -6.16 -9.48
C THR A 600 -27.79 -7.09 -10.52
N THR A 601 -27.66 -6.80 -11.81
CA THR A 601 -28.10 -7.69 -12.90
C THR A 601 -27.31 -9.01 -12.89
N LYS A 602 -25.99 -8.97 -12.63
CA LYS A 602 -25.20 -10.20 -12.43
C LYS A 602 -25.58 -10.96 -11.15
N ALA A 603 -25.94 -10.29 -10.05
CA ALA A 603 -26.44 -10.94 -8.82
C ALA A 603 -27.90 -11.43 -8.91
N ASN A 604 -28.68 -10.87 -9.83
CA ASN A 604 -30.03 -11.32 -10.18
C ASN A 604 -30.03 -12.46 -11.21
N PHE A 605 -28.96 -12.58 -12.00
CA PHE A 605 -28.73 -13.77 -12.82
C PHE A 605 -28.79 -15.00 -11.91
N ARG A 606 -29.32 -16.10 -12.44
CA ARG A 606 -29.44 -17.37 -11.73
C ARG A 606 -28.49 -18.33 -12.43
N PRO A 607 -27.21 -18.37 -12.02
CA PRO A 607 -26.20 -19.17 -12.70
C PRO A 607 -26.52 -20.65 -12.60
N GLU A 608 -26.15 -21.39 -13.64
CA GLU A 608 -26.18 -22.84 -13.63
C GLU A 608 -25.14 -23.40 -12.64
N PRO A 609 -25.37 -24.59 -12.05
CA PRO A 609 -24.38 -25.25 -11.20
C PRO A 609 -23.03 -25.40 -11.90
N LEU A 610 -21.95 -25.23 -11.14
CA LEU A 610 -20.61 -25.59 -11.59
C LEU A 610 -20.49 -27.11 -11.72
N ASP A 611 -20.05 -27.55 -12.89
CA ASP A 611 -19.61 -28.91 -13.15
C ASP A 611 -18.15 -29.11 -12.71
N ALA A 612 -17.85 -30.28 -12.16
CA ALA A 612 -16.53 -30.64 -11.68
C ALA A 612 -15.54 -30.91 -12.83
N GLU A 613 -15.96 -31.49 -13.95
CA GLU A 613 -15.07 -31.80 -15.09
C GLU A 613 -14.51 -30.49 -15.70
N THR A 614 -15.38 -29.49 -15.88
CA THR A 614 -15.02 -28.15 -16.36
C THR A 614 -14.05 -27.44 -15.40
N ILE A 615 -14.20 -27.61 -14.08
CA ILE A 615 -13.25 -27.07 -13.10
C ILE A 615 -11.93 -27.84 -13.10
N GLN A 616 -11.94 -29.17 -13.27
CA GLN A 616 -10.71 -29.95 -13.49
C GLN A 616 -9.97 -29.47 -14.75
N GLU A 617 -10.68 -29.21 -15.85
CA GLU A 617 -10.09 -28.61 -17.06
C GLU A 617 -9.43 -27.26 -16.77
N PHE A 618 -10.11 -26.32 -16.11
CA PHE A 618 -9.53 -25.01 -15.79
C PHE A 618 -8.30 -25.13 -14.87
N LEU A 619 -8.30 -26.09 -13.95
CA LEU A 619 -7.14 -26.43 -13.11
C LEU A 619 -5.99 -27.03 -13.94
N ALA A 620 -6.27 -27.88 -14.93
CA ALA A 620 -5.25 -28.39 -15.86
C ALA A 620 -4.58 -27.26 -16.66
N ASN A 621 -5.37 -26.31 -17.18
CA ASN A 621 -4.84 -25.12 -17.87
C ASN A 621 -4.02 -24.24 -16.91
N LEU A 622 -4.45 -24.09 -15.64
CA LEU A 622 -3.66 -23.41 -14.60
C LEU A 622 -2.34 -24.13 -14.33
N ARG A 623 -2.32 -25.47 -14.35
CA ARG A 623 -1.11 -26.29 -14.20
C ARG A 623 -0.11 -25.99 -15.30
N GLU A 624 -0.52 -25.92 -16.57
CA GLU A 624 0.36 -25.55 -17.69
C GLU A 624 0.90 -24.13 -17.57
N LEU A 625 0.01 -23.16 -17.32
CA LEU A 625 0.35 -21.74 -17.16
C LEU A 625 1.41 -21.48 -16.07
N LEU A 626 1.40 -22.29 -15.01
CA LEU A 626 2.38 -22.26 -13.91
C LEU A 626 3.77 -22.83 -14.27
N HIS A 627 3.96 -23.44 -15.45
CA HIS A 627 5.26 -24.00 -15.88
C HIS A 627 5.90 -23.26 -17.08
N ASP A 628 5.12 -22.54 -17.90
CA ASP A 628 5.62 -21.90 -19.12
C ASP A 628 5.81 -20.37 -19.06
N ASP A 629 4.90 -19.60 -18.46
CA ASP A 629 4.97 -18.12 -18.51
C ASP A 629 4.85 -17.48 -17.12
N ILE A 630 6.00 -17.09 -16.55
CA ILE A 630 6.12 -16.45 -15.23
C ILE A 630 5.32 -15.12 -15.14
N VAL A 631 5.17 -14.39 -16.26
CA VAL A 631 4.48 -13.09 -16.27
C VAL A 631 2.96 -13.29 -16.23
N LYS A 632 2.44 -14.22 -17.04
CA LYS A 632 1.02 -14.63 -16.98
C LYS A 632 0.70 -15.28 -15.64
N ALA A 633 1.57 -16.18 -15.15
CA ALA A 633 1.42 -16.83 -13.85
C ALA A 633 1.29 -15.82 -12.70
N HIS A 634 2.13 -14.77 -12.65
CA HIS A 634 1.98 -13.70 -11.65
C HIS A 634 0.63 -12.97 -11.76
N GLY A 635 0.17 -12.66 -12.98
CA GLY A 635 -1.12 -11.99 -13.20
C GLY A 635 -2.35 -12.80 -12.77
N VAL A 636 -2.20 -14.12 -12.60
CA VAL A 636 -3.23 -15.02 -12.08
C VAL A 636 -3.03 -15.25 -10.57
N LEU A 637 -1.80 -15.60 -10.13
CA LEU A 637 -1.47 -15.85 -8.73
C LEU A 637 -1.73 -14.63 -7.81
N SER A 638 -1.45 -13.41 -8.28
CA SER A 638 -1.73 -12.18 -7.52
C SER A 638 -3.23 -11.98 -7.24
N LYS A 639 -4.11 -12.33 -8.19
CA LYS A 639 -5.57 -12.30 -8.02
C LYS A 639 -6.06 -13.41 -7.10
N MET A 640 -5.40 -14.57 -7.14
CA MET A 640 -5.78 -15.78 -6.41
C MET A 640 -5.35 -15.77 -4.93
N VAL A 641 -4.23 -15.10 -4.63
CA VAL A 641 -3.54 -15.13 -3.32
C VAL A 641 -3.51 -13.77 -2.61
N GLY A 642 -3.68 -12.68 -3.37
CA GLY A 642 -3.62 -11.32 -2.85
C GLY A 642 -2.26 -10.97 -2.22
N GLN A 643 -2.29 -10.23 -1.11
CA GLN A 643 -1.09 -9.78 -0.41
C GLN A 643 -0.57 -10.83 0.58
N VAL A 644 0.55 -11.47 0.23
CA VAL A 644 1.23 -12.43 1.13
C VAL A 644 1.90 -11.67 2.27
N ARG A 645 1.42 -11.88 3.51
CA ARG A 645 1.90 -11.18 4.71
C ARG A 645 3.04 -11.95 5.37
N VAL A 646 4.23 -11.33 5.42
CA VAL A 646 5.49 -11.95 5.83
C VAL A 646 6.01 -11.38 7.16
N SER A 647 6.32 -12.27 8.10
CA SER A 647 6.90 -12.01 9.42
C SER A 647 8.16 -12.82 9.69
N LEU A 648 8.92 -12.43 10.72
CA LEU A 648 10.13 -13.14 11.16
C LEU A 648 9.73 -14.39 11.93
N GLY A 649 10.33 -15.53 11.60
CA GLY A 649 10.19 -16.77 12.36
C GLY A 649 11.37 -17.05 13.30
N GLU A 650 11.35 -18.25 13.87
CA GLU A 650 12.38 -18.75 14.78
C GLU A 650 13.79 -18.79 14.17
N LYS A 651 14.79 -18.79 15.06
CA LYS A 651 16.20 -18.80 14.69
C LYS A 651 16.68 -20.24 14.50
N GLN A 652 16.93 -20.63 13.24
CA GLN A 652 17.55 -21.90 12.89
C GLN A 652 19.04 -21.69 12.59
N GLY A 653 19.89 -22.09 13.54
CA GLY A 653 21.34 -21.92 13.47
C GLY A 653 21.76 -20.46 13.34
N ARG A 654 22.40 -20.12 12.21
CA ARG A 654 22.88 -18.75 11.92
C ARG A 654 21.84 -17.83 11.25
N THR A 655 20.62 -18.31 10.95
CA THR A 655 19.59 -17.50 10.27
C THR A 655 18.23 -17.62 10.95
N HIS A 656 17.29 -16.74 10.59
CA HIS A 656 15.88 -16.90 10.94
C HIS A 656 15.11 -17.59 9.82
N THR A 657 14.07 -18.34 10.16
CA THR A 657 13.00 -18.70 9.23
C THR A 657 12.14 -17.46 8.93
N TRP A 658 11.38 -17.50 7.85
CA TRP A 658 10.32 -16.52 7.58
C TRP A 658 8.98 -17.23 7.71
N ARG A 659 7.96 -16.52 8.19
CA ARG A 659 6.56 -16.99 8.21
C ARG A 659 5.78 -16.17 7.20
N ALA A 660 4.91 -16.81 6.43
CA ALA A 660 4.01 -16.17 5.49
C ALA A 660 2.56 -16.59 5.76
N LYS A 661 1.65 -15.62 5.76
CA LYS A 661 0.21 -15.82 5.77
C LYS A 661 -0.34 -15.43 4.41
N LEU A 662 -1.22 -16.25 3.85
CA LEU A 662 -1.94 -16.00 2.61
C LEU A 662 -3.37 -16.52 2.75
N ASN A 663 -4.27 -16.06 1.89
CA ASN A 663 -5.62 -16.62 1.74
C ASN A 663 -5.75 -17.08 0.29
N LEU A 664 -6.21 -18.31 0.08
CA LEU A 664 -6.31 -18.93 -1.24
C LEU A 664 -7.75 -18.87 -1.76
N ASN A 665 -8.04 -17.95 -2.69
CA ASN A 665 -9.30 -17.94 -3.43
C ASN A 665 -9.05 -18.28 -4.90
N SER A 666 -9.48 -19.47 -5.33
CA SER A 666 -9.32 -19.96 -6.71
C SER A 666 -10.23 -19.25 -7.73
N ILE A 667 -11.38 -18.70 -7.32
CA ILE A 667 -12.40 -18.15 -8.22
C ILE A 667 -11.85 -17.01 -9.11
N PRO A 668 -11.11 -15.99 -8.62
CA PRO A 668 -10.49 -14.96 -9.46
C PRO A 668 -9.50 -15.47 -10.51
N ALA A 669 -8.91 -16.66 -10.30
CA ALA A 669 -8.06 -17.32 -11.30
C ALA A 669 -8.91 -18.07 -12.34
N LEU A 670 -9.87 -18.89 -11.88
CA LEU A 670 -10.74 -19.70 -12.72
C LEU A 670 -11.58 -18.83 -13.68
N VAL A 671 -12.12 -17.69 -13.20
CA VAL A 671 -12.82 -16.69 -14.04
C VAL A 671 -11.97 -16.25 -15.24
N GLU A 672 -10.69 -15.98 -15.03
CA GLU A 672 -9.83 -15.42 -16.08
C GLU A 672 -9.25 -16.51 -17.01
N ILE A 673 -9.40 -17.79 -16.67
CA ILE A 673 -9.16 -18.94 -17.55
C ILE A 673 -10.41 -19.22 -18.38
N GLY A 674 -11.60 -19.29 -17.78
CA GLY A 674 -12.87 -19.55 -18.47
C GLY A 674 -13.16 -18.55 -19.61
N LYS A 675 -12.85 -17.27 -19.39
CA LYS A 675 -12.94 -16.20 -20.42
C LYS A 675 -12.06 -16.42 -21.65
N GLN A 676 -10.99 -17.21 -21.58
CA GLN A 676 -10.14 -17.52 -22.73
C GLN A 676 -10.73 -18.65 -23.60
N ARG A 677 -11.79 -19.31 -23.12
CA ARG A 677 -12.44 -20.48 -23.74
C ARG A 677 -13.95 -20.28 -24.00
N ASP A 678 -14.50 -19.10 -23.72
CA ASP A 678 -15.92 -18.74 -23.87
C ASP A 678 -16.91 -19.76 -23.23
N CYS A 679 -16.51 -20.34 -22.09
CA CYS A 679 -17.22 -21.46 -21.48
C CYS A 679 -18.43 -21.00 -20.64
N PRO A 680 -19.63 -21.65 -20.73
CA PRO A 680 -20.83 -21.24 -20.01
C PRO A 680 -20.66 -21.06 -18.49
N THR A 681 -19.91 -21.96 -17.82
CA THR A 681 -19.63 -21.93 -16.37
C THR A 681 -18.90 -20.67 -15.90
N THR A 682 -18.29 -19.91 -16.82
CA THR A 682 -17.67 -18.60 -16.55
C THR A 682 -18.66 -17.63 -15.91
N HIS A 683 -19.95 -17.70 -16.24
CA HIS A 683 -20.99 -16.87 -15.62
C HIS A 683 -21.18 -17.17 -14.13
N SER A 684 -21.19 -18.45 -13.77
CA SER A 684 -21.29 -18.94 -12.39
C SER A 684 -20.04 -18.56 -11.58
N LEU A 685 -18.86 -18.64 -12.18
CA LEU A 685 -17.60 -18.18 -11.57
C LEU A 685 -17.56 -16.65 -11.40
N GLU A 686 -18.07 -15.86 -12.37
CA GLU A 686 -18.19 -14.42 -12.21
C GLU A 686 -19.21 -14.02 -11.14
N PHE A 687 -20.31 -14.77 -11.00
CA PHE A 687 -21.30 -14.57 -9.93
C PHE A 687 -20.65 -14.73 -8.55
N LEU A 688 -19.96 -15.85 -8.31
CA LEU A 688 -19.23 -16.13 -7.05
C LEU A 688 -18.23 -15.01 -6.74
N ARG A 689 -17.51 -14.52 -7.76
CA ARG A 689 -16.58 -13.40 -7.62
C ARG A 689 -17.29 -12.08 -7.27
N VAL A 690 -18.46 -11.79 -7.82
CA VAL A 690 -19.26 -10.59 -7.48
C VAL A 690 -19.77 -10.67 -6.04
N CYS A 691 -20.24 -11.84 -5.61
CA CYS A 691 -20.62 -12.10 -4.22
C CYS A 691 -19.44 -12.09 -3.24
N SER A 692 -18.19 -11.93 -3.72
CA SER A 692 -16.96 -12.04 -2.93
C SER A 692 -16.83 -13.38 -2.20
N TRP A 693 -17.38 -14.45 -2.78
CA TRP A 693 -17.34 -15.79 -2.21
C TRP A 693 -15.91 -16.35 -2.20
N THR A 694 -15.56 -17.01 -1.11
CA THR A 694 -14.27 -17.67 -0.91
C THR A 694 -14.46 -18.90 -0.02
N THR A 695 -13.72 -19.97 -0.32
CA THR A 695 -13.27 -20.92 0.69
C THR A 695 -12.27 -20.21 1.59
N ASP A 696 -12.49 -20.11 2.91
CA ASP A 696 -11.61 -19.34 3.82
C ASP A 696 -10.33 -20.12 4.21
N ASP A 697 -9.51 -20.47 3.22
CA ASP A 697 -8.28 -21.22 3.43
C ASP A 697 -7.09 -20.28 3.69
N GLN A 698 -6.94 -19.88 4.96
CA GLN A 698 -5.91 -18.96 5.42
C GLN A 698 -4.56 -19.68 5.69
N GLN A 699 -3.95 -20.27 4.65
CA GLN A 699 -2.68 -21.00 4.77
C GLN A 699 -1.57 -20.22 5.52
N ARG A 700 -0.78 -20.96 6.31
CA ARG A 700 0.39 -20.46 7.05
C ARG A 700 1.66 -21.21 6.63
N VAL A 701 2.45 -20.58 5.77
CA VAL A 701 3.64 -21.20 5.16
C VAL A 701 4.91 -20.79 5.92
N THR A 702 5.74 -21.75 6.32
CA THR A 702 7.07 -21.47 6.87
C THR A 702 8.12 -21.54 5.77
N ILE A 703 8.74 -20.41 5.47
CA ILE A 703 9.74 -20.26 4.41
C ILE A 703 11.13 -20.58 5.00
N VAL A 704 11.56 -21.82 4.74
CA VAL A 704 12.87 -22.39 5.10
C VAL A 704 13.67 -22.70 3.83
N ASP A 705 15.01 -22.70 3.92
CA ASP A 705 15.86 -23.15 2.81
C ASP A 705 16.01 -24.67 2.91
N ILE A 706 15.26 -25.42 2.10
CA ILE A 706 15.29 -26.89 2.11
C ILE A 706 16.63 -27.35 1.49
N PRO A 707 17.54 -27.99 2.24
CA PRO A 707 18.85 -28.40 1.73
C PRO A 707 18.72 -29.38 0.55
N ASN A 708 19.64 -29.29 -0.41
CA ASN A 708 19.53 -30.08 -1.64
C ASN A 708 19.56 -31.61 -1.43
N TYR A 709 20.11 -32.10 -0.31
CA TYR A 709 20.04 -33.53 0.02
C TYR A 709 18.63 -33.97 0.44
N GLN A 710 17.83 -33.11 1.09
CA GLN A 710 16.42 -33.38 1.37
C GLN A 710 15.61 -33.33 0.07
N ARG A 711 15.82 -32.31 -0.76
CA ARG A 711 15.11 -32.13 -2.06
C ARG A 711 15.28 -33.30 -3.04
N ILE A 712 16.28 -34.17 -2.86
CA ILE A 712 16.51 -35.37 -3.70
C ILE A 712 16.35 -36.68 -2.93
N ALA A 713 15.88 -36.65 -1.67
CA ALA A 713 15.88 -37.80 -0.78
C ALA A 713 14.99 -38.96 -1.28
N ALA A 714 13.78 -38.66 -1.74
CA ALA A 714 12.83 -39.63 -2.27
C ALA A 714 13.40 -40.37 -3.50
N ASP A 715 13.90 -39.63 -4.49
CA ASP A 715 14.48 -40.22 -5.70
C ASP A 715 15.78 -40.98 -5.40
N ALA A 716 16.64 -40.43 -4.53
CA ALA A 716 17.90 -41.05 -4.16
C ALA A 716 17.70 -42.39 -3.44
N ILE A 717 16.73 -42.49 -2.51
CA ILE A 717 16.42 -43.76 -1.85
C ILE A 717 15.71 -44.75 -2.79
N LYS A 718 14.84 -44.28 -3.70
CA LYS A 718 14.21 -45.10 -4.75
C LYS A 718 15.28 -45.72 -5.67
N MET A 719 16.18 -44.90 -6.22
CA MET A 719 17.29 -45.36 -7.08
C MET A 719 18.26 -46.29 -6.35
N TYR A 720 18.54 -46.02 -5.06
CA TYR A 720 19.45 -46.85 -4.26
C TYR A 720 18.86 -48.22 -3.94
N ARG A 721 17.56 -48.28 -3.60
CA ARG A 721 16.82 -49.54 -3.43
C ARG A 721 16.74 -50.34 -4.73
N ALA A 722 16.65 -49.67 -5.89
CA ALA A 722 16.81 -50.28 -7.23
C ALA A 722 18.27 -50.64 -7.60
N GLY A 723 19.17 -50.80 -6.61
CA GLY A 723 20.55 -51.28 -6.82
C GLY A 723 21.49 -50.31 -7.55
N SER A 724 21.11 -49.06 -7.79
CA SER A 724 21.99 -48.09 -8.45
C SER A 724 23.08 -47.58 -7.49
N PRO A 725 24.37 -47.60 -7.89
CA PRO A 725 25.44 -47.08 -7.04
C PRO A 725 25.38 -45.55 -6.97
N VAL A 726 25.72 -44.98 -5.81
CA VAL A 726 25.66 -43.53 -5.49
C VAL A 726 26.19 -42.62 -6.60
N ASN A 727 27.28 -43.00 -7.28
CA ASN A 727 27.86 -42.21 -8.38
C ASN A 727 26.99 -42.15 -9.65
N ARG A 728 26.12 -43.14 -9.92
CA ARG A 728 25.13 -43.10 -11.00
C ARG A 728 23.88 -42.31 -10.59
N ILE A 729 23.44 -42.46 -9.34
CA ILE A 729 22.36 -41.65 -8.75
C ILE A 729 22.70 -40.15 -8.81
N ALA A 730 23.92 -39.77 -8.44
CA ALA A 730 24.42 -38.40 -8.53
C ALA A 730 24.36 -37.83 -9.95
N VAL A 731 24.65 -38.66 -10.96
CA VAL A 731 24.53 -38.28 -12.38
C VAL A 731 23.06 -38.07 -12.77
N ALA A 732 22.17 -38.99 -12.44
CA ALA A 732 20.75 -38.89 -12.78
C ALA A 732 20.07 -37.67 -12.12
N LEU A 733 20.30 -37.48 -10.82
CA LEU A 733 19.74 -36.38 -10.01
C LEU A 733 20.50 -35.06 -10.15
N LYS A 734 21.49 -34.99 -11.05
CA LYS A 734 22.28 -33.79 -11.37
C LYS A 734 22.88 -33.13 -10.11
N SER A 735 23.38 -33.97 -9.20
CA SER A 735 23.90 -33.64 -7.87
C SER A 735 25.29 -34.25 -7.65
N ASP A 736 25.94 -33.95 -6.52
CA ASP A 736 27.23 -34.56 -6.16
C ASP A 736 27.04 -35.85 -5.32
N PRO A 737 27.98 -36.82 -5.37
CA PRO A 737 27.87 -38.07 -4.60
C PRO A 737 27.78 -37.90 -3.08
N SER A 738 28.31 -36.82 -2.49
CA SER A 738 28.25 -36.59 -1.04
C SER A 738 26.86 -36.11 -0.61
N THR A 739 26.21 -35.28 -1.42
CA THR A 739 24.84 -34.85 -1.22
C THR A 739 23.86 -36.00 -1.47
N VAL A 740 24.13 -36.89 -2.43
CA VAL A 740 23.35 -38.15 -2.58
C VAL A 740 23.54 -39.10 -1.39
N LYS A 741 24.77 -39.26 -0.86
CA LYS A 741 24.98 -40.08 0.35
C LYS A 741 24.17 -39.53 1.53
N LYS A 742 24.22 -38.21 1.75
CA LYS A 742 23.40 -37.53 2.77
C LYS A 742 21.90 -37.64 2.51
N ALA A 743 21.47 -37.66 1.26
CA ALA A 743 20.08 -37.83 0.88
C ALA A 743 19.55 -39.22 1.28
N ILE A 744 20.34 -40.27 1.01
CA ILE A 744 20.05 -41.65 1.40
C ILE A 744 20.09 -41.81 2.93
N GLU A 745 21.11 -41.26 3.60
CA GLU A 745 21.24 -41.28 5.07
C GLU A 745 20.08 -40.56 5.76
N TRP A 746 19.62 -39.43 5.22
CA TRP A 746 18.48 -38.69 5.74
C TRP A 746 17.15 -39.42 5.45
N ALA A 747 16.95 -39.93 4.23
CA ALA A 747 15.77 -40.71 3.83
C ALA A 747 15.58 -42.02 4.62
N ALA A 748 16.65 -42.59 5.15
CA ALA A 748 16.57 -43.77 6.02
C ALA A 748 15.99 -43.47 7.41
N ASN A 749 15.92 -42.19 7.80
CA ASN A 749 15.58 -41.74 9.16
C ASN A 749 14.44 -40.71 9.21
N ASN A 750 13.86 -40.33 8.06
CA ASN A 750 12.85 -39.28 7.94
C ASN A 750 11.83 -39.70 6.87
N ASP A 751 10.56 -39.32 7.03
CA ASP A 751 9.58 -39.52 5.96
C ASP A 751 9.94 -38.66 4.74
N THR A 752 9.91 -39.29 3.57
CA THR A 752 10.21 -38.65 2.28
C THR A 752 8.95 -38.22 1.52
N SER A 753 7.75 -38.63 1.96
CA SER A 753 6.47 -38.33 1.32
C SER A 753 6.17 -36.82 1.22
N PHE A 754 6.62 -36.05 2.22
CA PHE A 754 6.34 -34.61 2.34
C PHE A 754 7.20 -33.73 1.41
N ILE A 755 8.22 -34.28 0.74
CA ILE A 755 9.10 -33.51 -0.13
C ILE A 755 8.47 -33.41 -1.54
N PRO A 756 8.16 -32.18 -2.03
CA PRO A 756 7.59 -32.03 -3.36
C PRO A 756 8.59 -32.45 -4.45
N PRO A 757 8.13 -33.15 -5.51
CA PRO A 757 9.00 -33.58 -6.59
C PRO A 757 9.58 -32.41 -7.40
N ALA A 758 10.65 -32.70 -8.16
CA ALA A 758 11.53 -31.67 -8.72
C ALA A 758 10.87 -30.75 -9.77
N ASP A 759 9.76 -31.18 -10.38
CA ASP A 759 8.91 -30.45 -11.32
C ASP A 759 8.21 -29.24 -10.68
N PHE A 760 8.05 -29.20 -9.35
CA PHE A 760 7.44 -28.07 -8.65
C PHE A 760 8.28 -26.76 -8.77
N SER A 761 9.53 -26.84 -9.23
CA SER A 761 10.45 -25.71 -9.34
C SER A 761 10.24 -24.81 -10.58
N VAL A 762 9.29 -23.87 -10.48
CA VAL A 762 8.85 -22.96 -11.56
C VAL A 762 9.97 -22.14 -12.24
N ARG A 763 11.09 -21.85 -11.55
CA ARG A 763 12.27 -21.27 -12.22
C ARG A 763 13.07 -22.35 -12.97
N ARG A 764 12.60 -22.65 -14.19
CA ARG A 764 13.30 -23.44 -15.22
C ARG A 764 14.79 -23.03 -15.25
N LYS A 765 15.68 -23.90 -14.77
CA LYS A 765 17.12 -23.59 -14.68
C LYS A 765 17.64 -23.20 -16.06
N LEU A 766 18.10 -21.96 -16.23
CA LEU A 766 18.70 -21.51 -17.48
C LEU A 766 19.81 -22.48 -17.90
N ALA A 767 19.62 -23.09 -19.06
CA ALA A 767 20.40 -24.24 -19.47
C ALA A 767 21.85 -23.80 -19.74
N ASN A 768 22.81 -24.46 -19.08
CA ASN A 768 24.15 -23.93 -18.96
C ASN A 768 24.82 -23.80 -20.35
N ASN A 769 25.26 -22.60 -20.71
CA ASN A 769 25.22 -22.14 -22.11
C ASN A 769 26.23 -22.86 -23.05
N LYS A 770 27.26 -23.53 -22.51
CA LYS A 770 28.19 -24.37 -23.31
C LYS A 770 27.82 -25.87 -23.32
N THR A 771 27.23 -26.45 -22.26
CA THR A 771 26.78 -27.87 -22.28
C THR A 771 25.47 -28.07 -23.02
N THR A 772 24.63 -27.04 -23.10
CA THR A 772 23.32 -27.08 -23.77
C THR A 772 23.47 -27.09 -25.30
N LYS A 773 24.36 -26.26 -25.84
CA LYS A 773 24.63 -26.18 -27.30
C LYS A 773 25.20 -27.48 -27.86
N ILE A 774 26.13 -28.11 -27.15
CA ILE A 774 26.78 -29.36 -27.59
C ILE A 774 25.98 -30.62 -27.21
N GLY A 775 24.95 -30.50 -26.36
CA GLY A 775 24.26 -31.62 -25.71
C GLY A 775 23.76 -32.73 -26.64
N PRO A 776 22.95 -32.43 -27.67
CA PRO A 776 22.44 -33.43 -28.61
C PRO A 776 23.56 -34.12 -29.40
N GLU A 777 24.51 -33.33 -29.90
CA GLU A 777 25.62 -33.82 -30.72
C GLU A 777 26.61 -34.68 -29.92
N VAL A 778 26.85 -34.32 -28.65
CA VAL A 778 27.59 -35.15 -27.70
C VAL A 778 26.91 -36.50 -27.45
N VAL A 779 25.57 -36.56 -27.42
CA VAL A 779 24.84 -37.84 -27.31
C VAL A 779 24.96 -38.64 -28.61
N ARG A 780 24.78 -38.01 -29.78
CA ARG A 780 24.94 -38.65 -31.09
C ARG A 780 26.33 -39.29 -31.25
N LEU A 781 27.39 -38.49 -31.12
CA LEU A 781 28.78 -38.97 -31.25
C LEU A 781 29.15 -40.02 -30.20
N ARG A 782 28.57 -39.97 -29.00
CA ARG A 782 28.83 -40.96 -27.95
C ARG A 782 28.11 -42.29 -28.20
N ASN A 783 26.93 -42.27 -28.82
CA ASN A 783 26.24 -43.47 -29.31
C ASN A 783 26.97 -44.09 -30.51
N GLU A 784 27.59 -43.27 -31.35
CA GLU A 784 28.53 -43.67 -32.42
C GLU A 784 29.89 -44.19 -31.86
N GLY A 785 30.07 -44.19 -30.55
CA GLY A 785 31.15 -44.90 -29.85
C GLY A 785 32.36 -44.05 -29.44
N LEU A 786 32.42 -42.78 -29.87
CA LEU A 786 33.57 -41.90 -29.60
C LEU A 786 33.73 -41.62 -28.09
N THR A 787 34.96 -41.40 -27.64
CA THR A 787 35.31 -41.01 -26.27
C THR A 787 34.96 -39.56 -25.97
N PHE A 788 34.90 -39.18 -24.69
CA PHE A 788 34.65 -37.78 -24.32
C PHE A 788 35.81 -36.85 -24.70
N GLU A 789 37.00 -37.40 -24.89
CA GLU A 789 38.19 -36.72 -25.37
C GLU A 789 38.08 -36.40 -26.88
N GLU A 790 37.81 -37.40 -27.74
CA GLU A 790 37.58 -37.19 -29.19
C GLU A 790 36.37 -36.28 -29.46
N ILE A 791 35.29 -36.44 -28.69
CA ILE A 791 34.10 -35.56 -28.75
C ILE A 791 34.43 -34.14 -28.29
N ALA A 792 35.40 -33.95 -27.40
CA ALA A 792 35.77 -32.63 -26.91
C ALA A 792 36.61 -31.85 -27.93
N GLU A 793 37.54 -32.52 -28.58
CA GLU A 793 38.31 -31.99 -29.71
C GLU A 793 37.39 -31.61 -30.89
N ARG A 794 36.47 -32.52 -31.27
CA ARG A 794 35.52 -32.31 -32.38
C ARG A 794 34.50 -31.19 -32.14
N LEU A 795 34.31 -30.72 -30.90
CA LEU A 795 33.28 -29.74 -30.51
C LEU A 795 33.82 -28.51 -29.75
N ASP A 796 35.11 -28.17 -29.95
CA ASP A 796 35.83 -27.07 -29.27
C ASP A 796 35.49 -26.97 -27.77
N THR A 797 35.81 -28.02 -27.02
CA THR A 797 35.45 -28.10 -25.61
C THR A 797 36.43 -28.99 -24.84
N THR A 798 36.14 -29.25 -23.57
CA THR A 798 36.98 -30.14 -22.74
C THR A 798 36.26 -31.45 -22.47
N GLY A 799 36.99 -32.56 -22.30
CA GLY A 799 36.39 -33.88 -22.05
C GLY A 799 35.49 -33.91 -20.81
N GLY A 800 35.83 -33.14 -19.78
CA GLY A 800 34.96 -32.92 -18.61
C GLY A 800 33.67 -32.14 -18.92
N THR A 801 33.63 -31.36 -20.00
CA THR A 801 32.45 -30.62 -20.47
C THR A 801 31.60 -31.46 -21.42
N ALA A 802 32.20 -32.19 -22.35
CA ALA A 802 31.52 -33.23 -23.15
C ALA A 802 30.87 -34.28 -22.22
N SER A 803 31.61 -34.83 -21.25
CA SER A 803 31.05 -35.79 -20.29
C SER A 803 29.88 -35.22 -19.47
N ARG A 804 29.91 -33.92 -19.11
CA ARG A 804 28.78 -33.24 -18.44
C ARG A 804 27.58 -33.06 -19.36
N ALA A 805 27.79 -32.69 -20.62
CA ALA A 805 26.72 -32.55 -21.61
C ALA A 805 26.02 -33.89 -21.89
N TYR A 806 26.76 -34.98 -22.10
CA TYR A 806 26.21 -36.33 -22.27
C TYR A 806 25.31 -36.73 -21.09
N LYS A 807 25.81 -36.55 -19.87
CA LYS A 807 25.09 -36.83 -18.62
C LYS A 807 23.84 -35.96 -18.43
N GLN A 808 23.89 -34.70 -18.89
CA GLN A 808 22.76 -33.77 -18.82
C GLN A 808 21.63 -34.17 -19.77
N TYR A 809 21.96 -34.62 -21.00
CA TYR A 809 21.00 -34.91 -22.06
C TYR A 809 20.46 -36.35 -22.02
N ASN A 810 21.30 -37.34 -21.69
CA ASN A 810 20.84 -38.71 -21.51
C ASN A 810 20.10 -38.94 -20.16
N ALA A 811 19.85 -37.89 -19.38
CA ALA A 811 19.23 -37.97 -18.06
C ALA A 811 17.80 -38.54 -18.09
N ASN A 812 17.01 -38.21 -19.11
CA ASN A 812 15.60 -38.61 -19.16
C ASN A 812 15.43 -40.10 -19.49
N ALA A 813 16.24 -40.65 -20.41
CA ALA A 813 16.27 -42.09 -20.66
C ALA A 813 16.77 -42.87 -19.43
N ASN A 814 17.72 -42.32 -18.69
CA ASN A 814 18.19 -42.87 -17.42
C ASN A 814 17.09 -42.87 -16.34
N LEU A 815 16.24 -41.83 -16.25
CA LEU A 815 15.09 -41.81 -15.34
C LEU A 815 14.05 -42.88 -15.72
N ALA A 816 13.67 -42.95 -17.00
CA ALA A 816 12.68 -43.93 -17.49
C ALA A 816 13.13 -45.40 -17.31
N ALA A 817 14.45 -45.68 -17.40
CA ALA A 817 15.00 -46.99 -17.09
C ALA A 817 14.82 -47.34 -15.60
N VAL A 818 15.13 -46.41 -14.69
CA VAL A 818 14.95 -46.60 -13.23
C VAL A 818 13.49 -46.80 -12.85
N GLU A 819 12.55 -46.14 -13.53
CA GLU A 819 11.11 -46.33 -13.27
C GLU A 819 10.63 -47.74 -13.61
N LYS A 820 11.31 -48.43 -14.53
CA LYS A 820 11.13 -49.87 -14.81
C LYS A 820 11.95 -50.80 -13.91
N GLY A 821 12.69 -50.25 -12.94
CA GLY A 821 13.62 -51.01 -12.08
C GLY A 821 14.95 -51.37 -12.76
N GLU A 822 15.23 -50.85 -13.96
CA GLU A 822 16.42 -51.20 -14.73
C GLU A 822 17.69 -50.47 -14.24
N ARG A 823 18.84 -51.11 -14.44
CA ARG A 823 20.14 -50.60 -13.99
C ARG A 823 20.75 -49.59 -14.96
N LEU A 824 20.55 -48.30 -14.70
CA LEU A 824 21.23 -47.12 -15.32
C LEU A 824 22.50 -47.46 -16.13
N ASP A 825 22.43 -47.52 -17.46
CA ASP A 825 23.63 -47.63 -18.31
C ASP A 825 24.18 -46.26 -18.73
N THR A 826 25.51 -46.19 -18.81
CA THR A 826 26.26 -45.00 -19.22
C THR A 826 27.16 -45.28 -20.43
N GLY A 827 26.96 -46.42 -21.10
CA GLY A 827 27.78 -46.91 -22.20
C GLY A 827 29.05 -47.62 -21.74
N LYS A 828 29.60 -48.47 -22.63
CA LYS A 828 30.80 -49.27 -22.35
C LYS A 828 32.01 -48.36 -22.05
N ASN A 829 32.58 -48.52 -20.86
CA ASN A 829 33.88 -47.95 -20.51
C ASN A 829 34.98 -48.78 -21.18
N LYS A 830 35.46 -48.35 -22.37
CA LYS A 830 36.77 -48.81 -22.88
C LYS A 830 37.82 -48.50 -21.80
N ARG A 831 38.71 -49.47 -21.53
CA ARG A 831 39.74 -49.32 -20.50
C ARG A 831 40.81 -48.33 -21.02
N LYS A 832 41.24 -47.37 -20.20
CA LYS A 832 42.26 -46.35 -20.58
C LYS A 832 43.71 -46.88 -20.61
N ILE A 833 43.88 -48.21 -20.63
CA ILE A 833 45.16 -48.90 -20.55
C ILE A 833 45.07 -50.08 -21.54
N PRO A 834 46.11 -50.33 -22.38
CA PRO A 834 46.12 -51.47 -23.28
C PRO A 834 45.85 -52.79 -22.56
N GLU A 835 45.07 -53.68 -23.17
CA GLU A 835 44.65 -54.94 -22.55
C GLU A 835 45.84 -55.84 -22.20
N GLU A 836 46.88 -55.81 -23.05
CA GLU A 836 48.20 -56.41 -22.84
C GLU A 836 48.83 -56.03 -21.48
N LYS A 837 48.87 -54.73 -21.14
CA LYS A 837 49.34 -54.26 -19.83
C LYS A 837 48.41 -54.68 -18.68
N ILE A 838 47.13 -54.92 -18.95
CA ILE A 838 46.20 -55.40 -17.92
C ILE A 838 46.40 -56.89 -17.65
N ASN A 839 46.68 -57.68 -18.68
CA ASN A 839 47.08 -59.08 -18.54
C ASN A 839 48.39 -59.18 -17.76
N GLN A 840 49.43 -58.42 -18.15
CA GLN A 840 50.71 -58.35 -17.41
C GLN A 840 50.52 -57.97 -15.92
N ILE A 841 49.60 -57.06 -15.60
CA ILE A 841 49.24 -56.74 -14.21
C ILE A 841 48.55 -57.92 -13.51
N ARG A 842 47.66 -58.65 -14.19
CA ARG A 842 46.94 -59.81 -13.65
C ARG A 842 47.89 -60.97 -13.38
N ASP A 843 48.79 -61.26 -14.31
CA ASP A 843 49.76 -62.36 -14.21
C ASP A 843 50.71 -62.13 -13.02
N LEU A 844 51.33 -60.95 -12.94
CA LEU A 844 52.18 -60.57 -11.79
C LEU A 844 51.42 -60.50 -10.45
N LEU A 845 50.10 -60.28 -10.47
CA LEU A 845 49.24 -60.35 -9.28
C LEU A 845 48.85 -61.79 -8.90
N ILE A 846 48.86 -62.73 -9.86
CA ILE A 846 48.60 -64.16 -9.65
C ILE A 846 49.88 -64.85 -9.15
N GLU A 847 51.05 -64.49 -9.69
CA GLU A 847 52.35 -64.97 -9.20
C GLU A 847 52.64 -64.57 -7.75
N GLY A 848 52.11 -63.44 -7.28
CA GLY A 848 52.19 -63.00 -5.88
C GLY A 848 53.56 -62.53 -5.37
N LYS A 849 54.65 -62.78 -6.13
CA LYS A 849 56.05 -62.46 -5.78
C LYS A 849 56.32 -60.96 -5.56
N LEU A 850 55.53 -60.09 -6.20
CA LEU A 850 55.77 -58.64 -6.23
C LEU A 850 54.71 -57.83 -5.48
N SER A 851 55.16 -56.79 -4.77
CA SER A 851 54.24 -55.85 -4.13
C SER A 851 53.43 -55.07 -5.18
N LYS A 852 52.20 -54.65 -4.82
CA LYS A 852 51.31 -53.86 -5.70
C LYS A 852 51.87 -52.47 -6.09
N ARG A 853 53.01 -52.05 -5.52
CA ARG A 853 53.80 -50.87 -5.93
C ARG A 853 54.94 -51.24 -6.88
N ALA A 854 55.53 -52.43 -6.76
CA ALA A 854 56.56 -52.94 -7.68
C ALA A 854 55.94 -53.25 -9.05
N ILE A 855 54.86 -54.06 -9.10
CA ILE A 855 54.09 -54.36 -10.32
C ILE A 855 53.69 -53.08 -11.06
N ALA A 856 53.32 -52.03 -10.33
CA ALA A 856 52.93 -50.75 -10.92
C ALA A 856 54.11 -50.02 -11.59
N ARG A 857 55.31 -50.09 -11.00
CA ARG A 857 56.54 -49.53 -11.58
C ARG A 857 56.95 -50.33 -12.83
N GLU A 858 56.87 -51.65 -12.74
CA GLU A 858 57.33 -52.60 -13.76
C GLU A 858 56.47 -52.56 -15.04
N VAL A 859 55.14 -52.58 -14.90
CA VAL A 859 54.22 -52.42 -16.05
C VAL A 859 54.10 -50.95 -16.50
N GLY A 860 54.73 -50.00 -15.80
CA GLY A 860 54.67 -48.57 -16.11
C GLY A 860 53.26 -48.01 -16.02
N VAL A 861 52.59 -48.21 -14.88
CA VAL A 861 51.20 -47.78 -14.60
C VAL A 861 51.06 -47.18 -13.19
N SER A 862 49.91 -46.57 -12.90
CA SER A 862 49.65 -46.10 -11.54
C SER A 862 49.51 -47.25 -10.54
N ALA A 863 50.01 -47.06 -9.31
CA ALA A 863 49.75 -48.00 -8.21
C ALA A 863 48.28 -48.04 -7.77
N TRP A 864 47.39 -47.20 -8.34
CA TRP A 864 45.93 -47.30 -8.19
C TRP A 864 45.34 -48.33 -9.17
N THR A 865 45.86 -48.39 -10.40
CA THR A 865 45.50 -49.39 -11.42
C THR A 865 45.67 -50.81 -10.87
N VAL A 866 46.88 -51.14 -10.39
CA VAL A 866 47.20 -52.48 -9.85
C VAL A 866 46.33 -52.82 -8.63
N ARG A 867 46.00 -51.83 -7.79
CA ARG A 867 45.07 -52.04 -6.66
C ARG A 867 43.63 -52.32 -7.10
N ASN A 868 43.19 -51.84 -8.26
CA ASN A 868 41.86 -52.13 -8.79
C ASN A 868 41.80 -53.47 -9.51
N GLU A 869 42.81 -53.84 -10.32
CA GLU A 869 42.85 -55.19 -10.89
C GLU A 869 43.03 -56.25 -9.80
N ALA A 870 43.81 -55.99 -8.74
CA ALA A 870 43.87 -56.89 -7.58
C ALA A 870 42.52 -57.09 -6.87
N LYS A 871 41.62 -56.10 -6.92
CA LYS A 871 40.24 -56.26 -6.42
C LYS A 871 39.36 -57.05 -7.40
N ARG A 872 39.61 -56.94 -8.70
CA ARG A 872 38.91 -57.70 -9.75
C ARG A 872 39.31 -59.16 -9.73
N VAL A 873 40.60 -59.48 -9.74
CA VAL A 873 41.10 -60.86 -9.60
C VAL A 873 40.61 -61.51 -8.31
N ALA A 874 40.52 -60.75 -7.20
CA ALA A 874 39.92 -61.26 -5.96
C ALA A 874 38.41 -61.52 -6.06
N ALA A 875 37.64 -60.65 -6.74
CA ALA A 875 36.22 -60.85 -6.98
C ALA A 875 35.94 -61.99 -7.98
N GLU A 876 36.75 -62.10 -9.04
CA GLU A 876 36.72 -63.16 -10.04
C GLU A 876 36.99 -64.53 -9.36
N LYS A 877 38.01 -64.62 -8.48
CA LYS A 877 38.25 -65.80 -7.63
C LYS A 877 37.12 -66.09 -6.63
N ALA A 878 36.46 -65.06 -6.08
CA ALA A 878 35.31 -65.24 -5.19
C ALA A 878 34.01 -65.64 -5.92
N SER A 879 33.98 -65.54 -7.25
CA SER A 879 32.87 -65.99 -8.11
C SER A 879 33.11 -67.32 -8.82
N ALA A 880 34.28 -67.94 -8.63
CA ALA A 880 34.59 -69.24 -9.19
C ALA A 880 33.84 -70.35 -8.40
N PRO A 881 33.13 -71.28 -9.06
CA PRO A 881 32.52 -72.41 -8.37
C PRO A 881 33.59 -73.33 -7.78
N ALA A 882 33.31 -73.92 -6.62
CA ALA A 882 34.20 -74.88 -5.99
C ALA A 882 34.36 -76.15 -6.85
N PRO A 883 35.55 -76.78 -6.88
CA PRO A 883 35.75 -78.03 -7.61
C PRO A 883 34.87 -79.14 -7.02
N SER A 884 34.19 -79.88 -7.89
CA SER A 884 33.33 -80.99 -7.50
C SER A 884 34.14 -82.11 -6.84
N GLN A 885 33.86 -82.40 -5.57
CA GLN A 885 34.30 -83.65 -4.95
C GLN A 885 33.53 -84.82 -5.58
N SER A 886 34.21 -85.58 -6.43
CA SER A 886 33.72 -86.88 -6.91
C SER A 886 33.78 -87.90 -5.78
N HIS A 887 32.65 -88.53 -5.46
CA HIS A 887 32.65 -89.70 -4.58
C HIS A 887 33.37 -90.88 -5.24
N ALA A 888 34.34 -91.44 -4.51
CA ALA A 888 34.85 -92.80 -4.60
C ALA A 888 35.25 -93.21 -3.17
#